data_AF-A0A848BQY9-F1
#
_entry.id   AF-A0A848BQY9-F1
#
_cell.length_a   1.000
_cell.length_b   1.000
_cell.length_c   1.000
_cell.angle_alpha   90.00
_cell.angle_beta   90.00
_cell.angle_gamma   90.00
#
_symmetry.space_group_name_H-M   'P 1'
#
loop_
_entity.id
_entity.type
_entity.pdbx_description
1 polymer ?
#
loop_
_entity_poly.entity_id
_entity_poly.type
_entity_poly.pdbx_seq_one_letter_code
_entity_poly.pdbx_strand_id
1 'polypeptide(L)'
;MAKKTAALCAALVLTAVLGIFSSPAVVLAASEKDDFYQAVNEKTLREKQIKPTEASWSWFHERNLENKEFLTKEIEDIASHQGTYAQGTPEQKIADLYQCITDQETRNATARKHIQDVLAPIKAAKTPQELTEAVGELHQKYGINVLMSMDEQRLPDSRRYVARFEPHNPFLSRYDLEKEPQPGAWKRHTEYISRLLQEDGTAKDKADTMAEAILAYEKSLAPHMLTSEEKNDIMVMNQMVTRKEFLEMTPHLDGKCLLKDWGLSREKVFFLSNPDYLCQIDAAYTEENLELMRNYFIARTYDMLAPFADIPLRDITKAYYNQRYGIKQNRTERERASYLLQDMLPYELGQIYLKKRCTPHMVQDVRAMIDEVRKVYRSRLAANTWMSPRTRAQAIEKLDALRVFVGGPAADDKPTIEDMHVVIPESEGGDLLSNILASNAWAAREEEKLIGTDFNPDKWYAFDPQDVNAAYISDNNSITIPAGILQPPFYDDRASRGANLGGIGVVIGHEISHAFDPNGSHTDKDGNVRDWWTKADYDAFQKRAAAFAPYYSRYELAPGQYENGKLVMNEAIADCGGLSAATEIAAGDKTVLQDLYRNFASIFASKYTDQLLHQLLMLDPHPEGRARVNGALSSTDGFYGAYGITDGDGMYIAEKDRVKLW
;
A
#
# COMPACT_ATOMS: atom_id res chain seq x y z
N MET A 1 20.50 67.68 63.65
CA MET A 1 20.11 66.37 64.25
C MET A 1 19.20 65.70 63.23
N ALA A 2 19.46 64.55 62.62
CA ALA A 2 20.51 63.57 62.76
C ALA A 2 20.85 63.02 61.36
N LYS A 3 22.16 62.93 61.10
CA LYS A 3 22.93 62.02 60.22
C LYS A 3 22.30 61.60 58.87
N LYS A 4 22.82 62.08 57.72
CA LYS A 4 24.06 61.62 57.01
C LYS A 4 23.95 60.13 56.64
N THR A 5 24.19 59.62 55.43
CA THR A 5 24.80 60.12 54.18
C THR A 5 24.69 58.97 53.16
N ALA A 6 24.82 59.32 51.88
CA ALA A 6 25.40 58.51 50.79
C ALA A 6 24.47 57.66 49.90
N ALA A 7 24.52 58.08 48.64
CA ALA A 7 24.73 57.27 47.44
C ALA A 7 23.50 56.66 46.74
N LEU A 8 23.10 57.37 45.69
CA LEU A 8 22.85 56.79 44.37
C LEU A 8 23.80 55.60 44.11
N CYS A 9 23.23 54.39 44.06
CA CYS A 9 23.71 53.14 43.42
C CYS A 9 23.20 51.92 44.20
N ALA A 10 21.87 51.73 44.27
CA ALA A 10 21.28 50.49 44.82
C ALA A 10 19.85 50.20 44.33
N ALA A 11 19.45 50.69 43.15
CA ALA A 11 18.11 50.43 42.60
C ALA A 11 18.11 49.87 41.17
N LEU A 12 19.26 49.37 40.68
CA LEU A 12 19.40 48.76 39.35
C LEU A 12 20.11 47.39 39.37
N VAL A 13 20.19 46.73 40.54
CA VAL A 13 20.81 45.39 40.68
C VAL A 13 19.87 44.37 41.34
N LEU A 14 18.61 44.72 41.64
CA LEU A 14 17.63 43.76 42.19
C LEU A 14 16.58 43.28 41.17
N THR A 15 16.96 43.24 39.89
CA THR A 15 16.16 42.63 38.81
C THR A 15 17.05 41.84 37.85
N ALA A 16 18.14 41.26 38.35
CA ALA A 16 19.09 40.48 37.55
C ALA A 16 19.59 39.18 38.23
N VAL A 17 18.96 38.71 39.32
CA VAL A 17 19.34 37.45 40.00
C VAL A 17 18.15 36.51 40.29
N LEU A 18 16.99 36.79 39.70
CA LEU A 18 15.91 35.78 39.56
C LEU A 18 15.57 35.64 38.09
N GLY A 19 16.61 35.39 37.27
CA GLY A 19 16.45 34.56 36.09
C GLY A 19 16.07 33.17 36.60
N ILE A 20 14.78 33.01 36.90
CA ILE A 20 14.17 31.71 37.16
C ILE A 20 14.52 30.90 35.92
N PHE A 21 15.43 29.95 36.10
CA PHE A 21 15.57 28.79 35.24
C PHE A 21 14.16 28.38 34.85
N SER A 22 13.76 28.64 33.61
CA SER A 22 12.74 27.84 32.97
C SER A 22 13.35 26.45 32.95
N SER A 23 13.08 25.70 34.02
CA SER A 23 13.28 24.25 34.02
C SER A 23 12.68 23.78 32.70
N PRO A 24 13.42 23.01 31.88
CA PRO A 24 12.80 22.37 30.73
C PRO A 24 11.53 21.70 31.28
N ALA A 25 10.39 21.96 30.64
CA ALA A 25 9.15 21.31 31.02
C ALA A 25 9.49 19.83 31.22
N VAL A 26 9.36 19.34 32.45
CA VAL A 26 9.59 17.93 32.74
C VAL A 26 8.51 17.23 31.95
N VAL A 27 8.87 16.74 30.76
CA VAL A 27 8.05 15.79 30.03
C VAL A 27 8.07 14.55 30.91
N LEU A 28 7.05 14.43 31.77
CA LEU A 28 6.84 13.22 32.53
C LEU A 28 6.74 12.08 31.51
N ALA A 29 7.51 11.02 31.70
CA ALA A 29 7.43 9.83 30.86
C ALA A 29 5.97 9.36 30.83
N ALA A 30 5.48 8.99 29.65
CA ALA A 30 4.11 8.52 29.51
C ALA A 30 3.91 7.28 30.39
N SER A 31 2.85 7.29 31.20
CA SER A 31 2.42 6.11 31.95
C SER A 31 1.70 5.14 31.02
N GLU A 32 1.82 3.84 31.28
CA GLU A 32 1.05 2.78 30.60
C GLU A 32 -0.47 2.96 30.77
N LYS A 33 -0.88 3.78 31.75
CA LYS A 33 -2.29 4.13 31.96
C LYS A 33 -2.76 5.33 31.14
N ASP A 34 -1.84 6.18 30.68
CA ASP A 34 -2.18 7.45 30.03
C ASP A 34 -1.94 7.43 28.52
N ASP A 35 -0.84 6.79 28.09
CA ASP A 35 -0.52 6.57 26.68
C ASP A 35 0.32 5.30 26.55
N PHE A 36 -0.37 4.17 26.31
CA PHE A 36 0.27 2.86 26.31
C PHE A 36 1.28 2.71 25.17
N TYR A 37 0.93 3.16 23.96
CA TYR A 37 1.84 3.21 22.81
C TYR A 37 3.14 3.95 23.16
N GLN A 38 3.03 5.18 23.68
CA GLN A 38 4.20 5.97 24.03
C GLN A 38 5.00 5.30 25.15
N ALA A 39 4.35 4.82 26.22
CA ALA A 39 5.01 4.19 27.35
C ALA A 39 5.84 2.95 26.96
N VAL A 40 5.31 2.11 26.07
CA VAL A 40 6.03 0.92 25.57
C VAL A 40 7.14 1.28 24.58
N ASN A 41 6.86 2.22 23.67
CA ASN A 41 7.73 2.48 22.53
C ASN A 41 8.74 3.63 22.75
N GLU A 42 8.68 4.37 23.86
CA GLU A 42 9.50 5.56 24.09
C GLU A 42 11.00 5.28 23.87
N LYS A 43 11.50 4.16 24.39
CA LYS A 43 12.90 3.77 24.23
C LYS A 43 13.21 3.48 22.76
N THR A 44 12.43 2.60 22.13
CA THR A 44 12.60 2.19 20.74
C THR A 44 12.55 3.40 19.79
N LEU A 45 11.56 4.29 19.93
CA LEU A 45 11.40 5.47 19.08
C LEU A 45 12.52 6.51 19.27
N ARG A 46 13.16 6.53 20.43
CA ARG A 46 14.34 7.37 20.70
C ARG A 46 15.61 6.80 20.06
N GLU A 47 15.80 5.47 20.15
CA GLU A 47 16.99 4.79 19.65
C GLU A 47 16.98 4.63 18.12
N LYS A 48 15.80 4.34 17.55
CA LYS A 48 15.63 4.08 16.13
C LYS A 48 15.56 5.37 15.34
N GLN A 49 16.16 5.36 14.15
CA GLN A 49 16.24 6.52 13.26
C GLN A 49 15.71 6.16 11.88
N ILE A 50 15.03 7.12 11.25
CA ILE A 50 14.73 7.03 9.81
C ILE A 50 16.06 7.13 9.08
N LYS A 51 16.42 6.08 8.33
CA LYS A 51 17.63 6.09 7.51
C LYS A 51 17.54 7.23 6.49
N PRO A 52 18.64 7.89 6.11
CA PRO A 52 18.59 8.98 5.14
C PRO A 52 17.98 8.62 3.79
N THR A 53 17.99 7.34 3.43
CA THR A 53 17.43 6.78 2.19
C THR A 53 15.95 6.40 2.28
N GLU A 54 15.34 6.58 3.44
CA GLU A 54 13.98 6.15 3.73
C GLU A 54 13.13 7.34 4.19
N ALA A 55 11.81 7.23 4.03
CA ALA A 55 10.84 8.22 4.52
C ALA A 55 10.21 7.80 5.85
N SER A 56 10.45 6.56 6.30
CA SER A 56 9.92 6.03 7.54
C SER A 56 10.87 5.06 8.23
N TRP A 57 10.54 4.74 9.48
CA TRP A 57 11.05 3.58 10.19
C TRP A 57 9.88 2.93 10.92
N SER A 58 9.76 1.61 10.82
CA SER A 58 8.86 0.77 11.62
C SER A 58 9.45 -0.64 11.72
N TRP A 59 8.90 -1.51 12.56
CA TRP A 59 9.34 -2.91 12.57
C TRP A 59 9.05 -3.62 11.25
N PHE A 60 7.90 -3.35 10.63
CA PHE A 60 7.57 -3.85 9.29
C PHE A 60 8.64 -3.44 8.28
N HIS A 61 8.97 -2.14 8.24
CA HIS A 61 9.97 -1.61 7.31
C HIS A 61 11.38 -2.12 7.60
N GLU A 62 11.79 -2.19 8.87
CA GLU A 62 13.12 -2.70 9.25
C GLU A 62 13.31 -4.16 8.86
N ARG A 63 12.31 -5.02 9.13
CA ARG A 63 12.34 -6.42 8.71
C ARG A 63 12.32 -6.56 7.19
N ASN A 64 11.57 -5.72 6.49
CA ASN A 64 11.58 -5.72 5.02
C ASN A 64 12.98 -5.38 4.48
N LEU A 65 13.64 -4.34 5.00
CA LEU A 65 15.02 -4.00 4.60
C LEU A 65 16.03 -5.11 4.92
N GLU A 66 15.85 -5.84 6.03
CA GLU A 66 16.69 -6.99 6.36
C GLU A 66 16.48 -8.16 5.41
N ASN A 67 15.24 -8.44 5.03
CA ASN A 67 14.92 -9.43 4.00
C ASN A 67 15.52 -9.03 2.65
N LYS A 68 15.40 -7.74 2.27
CA LYS A 68 16.00 -7.22 1.03
C LYS A 68 17.52 -7.28 1.03
N GLU A 69 18.19 -7.01 2.16
CA GLU A 69 19.65 -7.14 2.27
C GLU A 69 20.10 -8.61 2.26
N PHE A 70 19.32 -9.52 2.83
CA PHE A 70 19.56 -10.95 2.68
C PHE A 70 19.51 -11.37 1.20
N LEU A 71 18.44 -11.02 0.49
CA LEU A 71 18.32 -11.32 -0.94
C LEU A 71 19.37 -10.60 -1.79
N THR A 72 19.80 -9.40 -1.40
CA THR A 72 20.92 -8.71 -2.07
C THR A 72 22.17 -9.57 -2.10
N LYS A 73 22.52 -10.20 -0.98
CA LYS A 73 23.69 -11.08 -0.91
C LYS A 73 23.52 -12.33 -1.77
N GLU A 74 22.32 -12.89 -1.82
CA GLU A 74 21.98 -14.03 -2.69
C GLU A 74 22.10 -13.66 -4.18
N ILE A 75 21.60 -12.49 -4.57
CA ILE A 75 21.70 -11.96 -5.93
C ILE A 75 23.17 -11.74 -6.32
N GLU A 76 23.96 -11.12 -5.44
CA GLU A 76 25.39 -10.86 -5.69
C GLU A 76 26.19 -12.18 -5.81
N ASP A 77 25.90 -13.17 -4.97
CA ASP A 77 26.50 -14.50 -5.05
C ASP A 77 26.14 -15.19 -6.38
N ILE A 78 24.86 -15.17 -6.76
CA ILE A 78 24.39 -15.73 -8.02
C ILE A 78 25.08 -15.03 -9.20
N ALA A 79 25.05 -13.70 -9.24
CA ALA A 79 25.64 -12.91 -10.30
C ALA A 79 27.17 -13.12 -10.42
N SER A 80 27.87 -13.39 -9.31
CA SER A 80 29.31 -13.66 -9.34
C SER A 80 29.70 -14.96 -10.07
N HIS A 81 28.73 -15.83 -10.33
CA HIS A 81 28.88 -17.09 -11.09
C HIS A 81 28.16 -17.05 -12.44
N GLN A 82 27.93 -15.87 -13.00
CA GLN A 82 27.30 -15.71 -14.31
C GLN A 82 27.97 -16.58 -15.38
N GLY A 83 27.16 -17.15 -16.28
CA GLY A 83 27.62 -18.04 -17.36
C GLY A 83 27.93 -19.48 -16.93
N THR A 84 27.81 -19.82 -15.64
CA THR A 84 27.98 -21.20 -15.14
C THR A 84 26.65 -21.96 -15.02
N TYR A 85 25.53 -21.25 -14.97
CA TYR A 85 24.20 -21.82 -14.84
C TYR A 85 23.67 -22.33 -16.19
N ALA A 86 22.82 -23.36 -16.14
CA ALA A 86 22.13 -23.84 -17.33
C ALA A 86 21.11 -22.81 -17.83
N GLN A 87 20.91 -22.75 -19.14
CA GLN A 87 19.93 -21.84 -19.75
C GLN A 87 18.52 -22.13 -19.21
N GLY A 88 17.80 -21.06 -18.81
CA GLY A 88 16.43 -21.14 -18.32
C GLY A 88 16.30 -21.48 -16.83
N THR A 89 17.40 -21.62 -16.08
CA THR A 89 17.30 -21.73 -14.62
C THR A 89 17.04 -20.37 -13.98
N PRO A 90 16.38 -20.32 -12.79
CA PRO A 90 16.21 -19.07 -12.04
C PRO A 90 17.53 -18.32 -11.80
N GLU A 91 18.62 -19.04 -11.51
CA GLU A 91 19.94 -18.44 -11.26
C GLU A 91 20.51 -17.76 -12.51
N GLN A 92 20.36 -18.37 -13.69
CA GLN A 92 20.77 -17.74 -14.96
C GLN A 92 19.95 -16.47 -15.22
N LYS A 93 18.63 -16.54 -15.03
CA LYS A 93 17.72 -15.39 -15.18
C LYS A 93 18.09 -14.23 -14.25
N ILE A 94 18.37 -14.51 -12.98
CA ILE A 94 18.83 -13.52 -11.98
C ILE A 94 20.18 -12.92 -12.40
N ALA A 95 21.17 -13.74 -12.75
CA ALA A 95 22.50 -13.25 -13.10
C ALA A 95 22.48 -12.34 -14.33
N ASP A 96 21.74 -12.72 -15.37
CA ASP A 96 21.68 -11.96 -16.62
C ASP A 96 20.90 -10.65 -16.45
N LEU A 97 19.79 -10.66 -15.71
CA LEU A 97 19.05 -9.43 -15.42
C LEU A 97 19.88 -8.48 -14.54
N TYR A 98 20.62 -9.01 -13.56
CA TYR A 98 21.52 -8.20 -12.74
C TYR A 98 22.60 -7.50 -13.58
N GLN A 99 23.14 -8.19 -14.59
CA GLN A 99 24.06 -7.58 -15.55
C GLN A 99 23.39 -6.42 -16.31
N CYS A 100 22.19 -6.64 -16.89
CA CYS A 100 21.45 -5.59 -17.59
C CYS A 100 21.11 -4.37 -16.70
N ILE A 101 20.85 -4.59 -15.42
CA ILE A 101 20.56 -3.51 -14.45
C ILE A 101 21.82 -2.69 -14.14
N THR A 102 22.94 -3.37 -13.91
CA THR A 102 24.21 -2.77 -13.47
C THR A 102 25.04 -2.17 -14.61
N ASP A 103 24.76 -2.55 -15.86
CA ASP A 103 25.36 -1.94 -17.05
C ASP A 103 24.82 -0.53 -17.31
N GLN A 104 25.42 0.45 -16.62
CA GLN A 104 25.07 1.86 -16.79
C GLN A 104 25.54 2.42 -18.14
N GLU A 105 26.57 1.85 -18.76
CA GLU A 105 27.10 2.34 -20.04
C GLU A 105 26.07 2.10 -21.15
N THR A 106 25.61 0.86 -21.29
CA THR A 106 24.58 0.50 -22.27
C THR A 106 23.28 1.24 -22.01
N ARG A 107 22.84 1.34 -20.74
CA ARG A 107 21.64 2.10 -20.38
C ARG A 107 21.73 3.56 -20.80
N ASN A 108 22.85 4.23 -20.54
CA ASN A 108 23.05 5.62 -20.95
C ASN A 108 23.04 5.79 -22.47
N ALA A 109 23.52 4.80 -23.22
CA ALA A 109 23.58 4.83 -24.67
C ALA A 109 22.23 4.52 -25.35
N THR A 110 21.39 3.68 -24.76
CA THR A 110 20.22 3.08 -25.43
C THR A 110 18.87 3.59 -24.91
N ALA A 111 18.74 3.91 -23.62
CA ALA A 111 17.44 4.14 -22.99
C ALA A 111 16.62 5.25 -23.66
N ARG A 112 17.27 6.35 -24.04
CA ARG A 112 16.59 7.48 -24.72
C ARG A 112 15.99 7.07 -26.05
N LYS A 113 16.66 6.21 -26.80
CA LYS A 113 16.15 5.70 -28.06
C LYS A 113 14.91 4.83 -27.84
N HIS A 114 14.93 3.94 -26.85
CA HIS A 114 13.77 3.12 -26.51
C HIS A 114 12.56 3.97 -26.12
N ILE A 115 12.74 5.01 -25.28
CA ILE A 115 11.66 5.94 -24.92
C ILE A 115 11.13 6.67 -26.16
N GLN A 116 12.01 7.11 -27.07
CA GLN A 116 11.60 7.75 -28.32
C GLN A 116 10.80 6.79 -29.22
N ASP A 117 11.20 5.53 -29.30
CA ASP A 117 10.51 4.49 -30.08
C ASP A 117 9.13 4.15 -29.47
N VAL A 118 8.97 4.27 -28.15
CA VAL A 118 7.67 4.19 -27.46
C VAL A 118 6.82 5.42 -27.74
N LEU A 119 7.39 6.63 -27.71
CA LEU A 119 6.65 7.89 -27.87
C LEU A 119 6.34 8.26 -29.32
N ALA A 120 6.98 7.63 -30.31
CA ALA A 120 6.82 7.99 -31.72
C ALA A 120 5.35 8.04 -32.19
N PRO A 121 4.47 7.07 -31.85
CA PRO A 121 3.06 7.13 -32.22
C PRO A 121 2.33 8.32 -31.58
N ILE A 122 2.55 8.58 -30.28
CA ILE A 122 1.94 9.72 -29.56
C ILE A 122 2.36 11.04 -30.20
N LYS A 123 3.65 11.19 -30.54
CA LYS A 123 4.19 12.40 -31.16
C LYS A 123 3.65 12.64 -32.57
N ALA A 124 3.35 11.57 -33.29
CA ALA A 124 2.85 11.62 -34.66
C ALA A 124 1.35 11.94 -34.75
N ALA A 125 0.56 11.67 -33.70
CA ALA A 125 -0.88 11.83 -33.68
C ALA A 125 -1.32 13.30 -33.86
N LYS A 126 -2.13 13.57 -34.89
CA LYS A 126 -2.62 14.90 -35.29
C LYS A 126 -4.10 15.13 -35.03
N THR A 127 -4.81 14.10 -34.58
CA THR A 127 -6.20 14.17 -34.14
C THR A 127 -6.35 13.39 -32.84
N PRO A 128 -7.45 13.59 -32.08
CA PRO A 128 -7.78 12.75 -30.94
C PRO A 128 -7.83 11.27 -31.30
N GLN A 129 -8.41 10.91 -32.45
CA GLN A 129 -8.51 9.50 -32.86
C GLN A 129 -7.13 8.88 -33.11
N GLU A 130 -6.22 9.59 -33.80
CA GLU A 130 -4.84 9.12 -33.97
C GLU A 130 -4.11 9.01 -32.62
N LEU A 131 -4.44 9.85 -31.64
CA LEU A 131 -3.87 9.76 -30.30
C LEU A 131 -4.40 8.54 -29.54
N THR A 132 -5.67 8.15 -29.74
CA THR A 132 -6.23 6.91 -29.20
C THR A 132 -5.55 5.70 -29.82
N GLU A 133 -5.41 5.68 -31.14
CA GLU A 133 -4.70 4.62 -31.87
C GLU A 133 -3.26 4.48 -31.36
N ALA A 134 -2.58 5.60 -31.11
CA ALA A 134 -1.24 5.60 -30.50
C ALA A 134 -1.24 4.96 -29.12
N VAL A 135 -2.18 5.31 -28.23
CA VAL A 135 -2.29 4.68 -26.89
C VAL A 135 -2.54 3.17 -27.01
N GLY A 136 -3.39 2.74 -27.94
CA GLY A 136 -3.61 1.32 -28.24
C GLY A 136 -2.34 0.60 -28.74
N GLU A 137 -1.55 1.26 -29.60
CA GLU A 137 -0.27 0.74 -30.07
C GLU A 137 0.74 0.58 -28.93
N LEU A 138 0.81 1.53 -27.99
CA LEU A 138 1.68 1.44 -26.82
C LEU A 138 1.36 0.22 -25.95
N HIS A 139 0.07 -0.05 -25.70
CA HIS A 139 -0.36 -1.24 -24.97
C HIS A 139 0.03 -2.52 -25.71
N GLN A 140 -0.35 -2.65 -26.98
CA GLN A 140 -0.12 -3.87 -27.74
C GLN A 140 1.37 -4.19 -27.95
N LYS A 141 2.20 -3.17 -28.17
CA LYS A 141 3.62 -3.35 -28.48
C LYS A 141 4.51 -3.41 -27.24
N TYR A 142 4.18 -2.65 -26.21
CA TYR A 142 5.05 -2.42 -25.05
C TYR A 142 4.39 -2.71 -23.70
N GLY A 143 3.09 -3.04 -23.66
CA GLY A 143 2.32 -3.16 -22.41
C GLY A 143 2.23 -1.85 -21.63
N ILE A 144 2.36 -0.72 -22.32
CA ILE A 144 2.34 0.61 -21.69
C ILE A 144 0.95 1.20 -21.80
N ASN A 145 0.39 1.57 -20.65
CA ASN A 145 -0.91 2.21 -20.53
C ASN A 145 -0.74 3.60 -19.90
N VAL A 146 -1.10 4.67 -20.63
CA VAL A 146 -0.98 6.06 -20.16
C VAL A 146 -2.32 6.76 -19.96
N LEU A 147 -3.39 6.15 -20.46
CA LEU A 147 -4.77 6.63 -20.34
C LEU A 147 -5.52 5.87 -19.24
N MET A 148 -5.51 4.54 -19.33
CA MET A 148 -6.28 3.63 -18.47
C MET A 148 -5.62 2.26 -18.50
N SER A 149 -5.55 1.57 -17.37
CA SER A 149 -5.11 0.16 -17.32
C SER A 149 -6.29 -0.77 -17.62
N MET A 150 -5.94 -1.97 -18.08
CA MET A 150 -6.84 -3.11 -18.21
C MET A 150 -6.20 -4.27 -17.47
N ASP A 151 -6.91 -4.77 -16.47
CA ASP A 151 -6.55 -5.97 -15.74
C ASP A 151 -7.70 -6.98 -15.67
N GLU A 152 -7.45 -8.17 -15.15
CA GLU A 152 -8.44 -9.22 -14.96
C GLU A 152 -9.10 -9.15 -13.56
N GLN A 153 -10.43 -9.25 -13.51
CA GLN A 153 -11.15 -9.36 -12.25
C GLN A 153 -12.21 -10.46 -12.37
N ARG A 154 -12.34 -11.30 -11.34
CA ARG A 154 -13.39 -12.33 -11.35
C ARG A 154 -14.77 -11.69 -11.22
N LEU A 155 -15.76 -12.28 -11.87
CA LEU A 155 -17.15 -11.84 -11.72
C LEU A 155 -17.64 -11.98 -10.27
N PRO A 156 -18.58 -11.13 -9.83
CA PRO A 156 -19.04 -11.16 -8.44
C PRO A 156 -19.74 -12.47 -8.07
N ASP A 157 -20.37 -13.17 -9.01
CA ASP A 157 -21.18 -14.37 -8.79
C ASP A 157 -20.63 -15.63 -9.48
N SER A 158 -19.43 -15.55 -10.07
CA SER A 158 -18.82 -16.62 -10.85
C SER A 158 -17.30 -16.60 -10.74
N ARG A 159 -16.64 -17.69 -11.11
CA ARG A 159 -15.17 -17.76 -11.20
C ARG A 159 -14.63 -17.13 -12.48
N ARG A 160 -15.48 -16.86 -13.47
CA ARG A 160 -15.06 -16.33 -14.76
C ARG A 160 -14.41 -14.94 -14.59
N TYR A 161 -13.23 -14.75 -15.16
CA TYR A 161 -12.58 -13.45 -15.30
C TYR A 161 -13.27 -12.58 -16.36
N VAL A 162 -13.35 -11.28 -16.07
CA VAL A 162 -13.76 -10.21 -16.98
C VAL A 162 -12.75 -9.07 -16.87
N ALA A 163 -12.69 -8.22 -17.89
CA ALA A 163 -11.79 -7.08 -17.86
C ALA A 163 -12.29 -6.04 -16.85
N ARG A 164 -11.36 -5.50 -16.09
CA ARG A 164 -11.52 -4.34 -15.23
C ARG A 164 -10.68 -3.20 -15.79
N PHE A 165 -11.30 -2.03 -15.84
CA PHE A 165 -10.71 -0.81 -16.36
C PHE A 165 -10.51 0.19 -15.24
N GLU A 166 -9.30 0.74 -15.16
CA GLU A 166 -8.99 1.83 -14.24
C GLU A 166 -8.37 3.01 -14.96
N PRO A 167 -9.09 4.14 -15.09
CA PRO A 167 -8.50 5.34 -15.64
C PRO A 167 -7.29 5.76 -14.79
N HIS A 168 -6.17 6.08 -15.44
CA HIS A 168 -4.93 6.38 -14.73
C HIS A 168 -5.11 7.62 -13.84
N ASN A 169 -4.69 7.51 -12.58
CA ASN A 169 -4.69 8.67 -11.69
C ASN A 169 -3.74 9.76 -12.21
N PRO A 170 -4.00 11.04 -11.87
CA PRO A 170 -3.08 12.14 -12.09
C PRO A 170 -1.74 11.94 -11.38
N PHE A 171 -0.73 12.78 -11.68
CA PHE A 171 0.55 12.76 -10.98
C PHE A 171 0.42 13.02 -9.47
N LEU A 172 -0.58 13.82 -9.10
CA LEU A 172 -0.88 14.17 -7.71
C LEU A 172 -2.19 13.51 -7.26
N SER A 173 -2.29 13.22 -5.96
CA SER A 173 -3.54 12.74 -5.37
C SER A 173 -4.64 13.80 -5.47
N ARG A 174 -5.91 13.37 -5.36
CA ARG A 174 -7.07 14.28 -5.27
C ARG A 174 -6.83 15.39 -4.23
N TYR A 175 -6.36 15.03 -3.04
CA TYR A 175 -6.15 15.96 -1.93
C TYR A 175 -5.03 16.96 -2.21
N ASP A 176 -3.93 16.50 -2.81
CA ASP A 176 -2.82 17.37 -3.20
C ASP A 176 -3.21 18.36 -4.33
N LEU A 177 -4.19 17.99 -5.16
CA LEU A 177 -4.72 18.85 -6.22
C LEU A 177 -5.71 19.89 -5.67
N GLU A 178 -6.59 19.47 -4.76
CA GLU A 178 -7.56 20.35 -4.09
C GLU A 178 -6.87 21.34 -3.12
N LYS A 179 -5.79 20.92 -2.47
CA LYS A 179 -5.03 21.72 -1.52
C LYS A 179 -3.54 21.45 -1.63
N GLU A 180 -2.75 22.51 -1.77
CA GLU A 180 -1.30 22.37 -1.84
C GLU A 180 -0.77 21.70 -0.54
N PRO A 181 -0.10 20.54 -0.62
CA PRO A 181 0.26 19.75 0.56
C PRO A 181 1.29 20.46 1.45
N GLN A 182 2.17 21.25 0.84
CA GLN A 182 3.16 22.07 1.51
C GLN A 182 3.52 23.27 0.62
N PRO A 183 3.95 24.41 1.19
CA PRO A 183 4.26 25.61 0.41
C PRO A 183 5.21 25.34 -0.77
N GLY A 184 4.74 25.69 -1.97
CA GLY A 184 5.49 25.55 -3.22
C GLY A 184 5.57 24.12 -3.77
N ALA A 185 4.80 23.16 -3.24
CA ALA A 185 4.72 21.81 -3.79
C ALA A 185 4.24 21.81 -5.24
N TRP A 186 3.23 22.62 -5.59
CA TRP A 186 2.72 22.72 -6.95
C TRP A 186 3.79 23.30 -7.89
N LYS A 187 4.55 24.30 -7.44
CA LYS A 187 5.66 24.85 -8.23
C LYS A 187 6.73 23.80 -8.52
N ARG A 188 7.15 23.04 -7.50
CA ARG A 188 8.14 21.97 -7.67
C ARG A 188 7.63 20.86 -8.59
N HIS A 189 6.33 20.58 -8.51
CA HIS A 189 5.67 19.61 -9.37
C HIS A 189 5.63 20.07 -10.84
N THR A 190 5.28 21.33 -11.12
CA THR A 190 5.33 21.84 -12.50
C THR A 190 6.76 21.97 -13.02
N GLU A 191 7.74 22.32 -12.18
CA GLU A 191 9.17 22.28 -12.54
C GLU A 191 9.62 20.87 -12.93
N TYR A 192 9.14 19.84 -12.22
CA TYR A 192 9.41 18.45 -12.54
C TYR A 192 8.80 18.03 -13.89
N ILE A 193 7.51 18.29 -14.12
CA ILE A 193 6.85 17.99 -15.41
C ILE A 193 7.53 18.74 -16.57
N SER A 194 7.84 20.03 -16.39
CA SER A 194 8.56 20.81 -17.38
C SER A 194 9.92 20.17 -17.71
N ARG A 195 10.61 19.63 -16.70
CA ARG A 195 11.85 18.92 -16.93
C ARG A 195 11.65 17.67 -17.79
N LEU A 196 10.65 16.85 -17.50
CA LEU A 196 10.34 15.67 -18.33
C LEU A 196 10.04 16.04 -19.79
N LEU A 197 9.30 17.12 -20.02
CA LEU A 197 9.01 17.59 -21.39
C LEU A 197 10.27 18.11 -22.10
N GLN A 198 11.20 18.74 -21.38
CA GLN A 198 12.50 19.14 -21.94
C GLN A 198 13.35 17.93 -22.32
N GLU A 199 13.26 16.84 -21.56
CA GLU A 199 13.93 15.57 -21.87
C GLU A 199 13.37 14.88 -23.15
N ASP A 200 12.17 15.26 -23.62
CA ASP A 200 11.60 14.92 -24.94
C ASP A 200 12.07 15.86 -26.07
N GLY A 201 12.76 16.94 -25.73
CA GLY A 201 13.21 17.98 -26.66
C GLY A 201 12.27 19.19 -26.77
N THR A 202 11.27 19.32 -25.89
CA THR A 202 10.42 20.51 -25.83
C THR A 202 11.21 21.71 -25.34
N ALA A 203 11.15 22.84 -26.06
CA ALA A 203 11.81 24.07 -25.65
C ALA A 203 11.33 24.53 -24.26
N LYS A 204 12.24 25.02 -23.42
CA LYS A 204 11.97 25.33 -22.01
C LYS A 204 10.70 26.16 -21.79
N ASP A 205 10.54 27.28 -22.50
CA ASP A 205 9.39 28.17 -22.30
C ASP A 205 8.05 27.47 -22.62
N LYS A 206 8.06 26.59 -23.62
CA LYS A 206 6.91 25.76 -23.99
C LYS A 206 6.68 24.65 -22.96
N ALA A 207 7.73 24.01 -22.47
CA ALA A 207 7.65 22.98 -21.45
C ALA A 207 7.11 23.53 -20.13
N ASP A 208 7.54 24.72 -19.71
CA ASP A 208 7.03 25.41 -18.52
C ASP A 208 5.53 25.73 -18.67
N THR A 209 5.15 26.33 -19.80
CA THR A 209 3.74 26.64 -20.11
C THR A 209 2.87 25.39 -20.09
N MET A 210 3.37 24.31 -20.68
CA MET A 210 2.63 23.05 -20.77
C MET A 210 2.53 22.34 -19.41
N ALA A 211 3.58 22.41 -18.58
CA ALA A 211 3.53 21.87 -17.22
C ALA A 211 2.50 22.58 -16.34
N GLU A 212 2.36 23.90 -16.48
CA GLU A 212 1.30 24.66 -15.81
C GLU A 212 -0.09 24.26 -16.34
N ALA A 213 -0.25 24.07 -17.65
CA ALA A 213 -1.49 23.61 -18.26
C ALA A 213 -1.87 22.20 -17.79
N ILE A 214 -0.90 21.28 -17.67
CA ILE A 214 -1.10 19.93 -17.13
C ILE A 214 -1.59 20.00 -15.68
N LEU A 215 -0.93 20.78 -14.81
CA LEU A 215 -1.40 20.93 -13.43
C LEU A 215 -2.81 21.52 -13.37
N ALA A 216 -3.13 22.50 -14.21
CA ALA A 216 -4.46 23.10 -14.27
C ALA A 216 -5.53 22.06 -14.70
N TYR A 217 -5.20 21.23 -15.68
CA TYR A 217 -6.03 20.12 -16.13
C TYR A 217 -6.25 19.11 -15.00
N GLU A 218 -5.19 18.61 -14.35
CA GLU A 218 -5.33 17.65 -13.26
C GLU A 218 -6.17 18.21 -12.09
N LYS A 219 -6.00 19.50 -11.76
CA LYS A 219 -6.84 20.18 -10.77
C LYS A 219 -8.32 20.23 -11.16
N SER A 220 -8.64 20.37 -12.44
CA SER A 220 -10.03 20.32 -12.91
C SER A 220 -10.66 18.94 -12.75
N LEU A 221 -9.85 17.88 -12.73
CA LEU A 221 -10.33 16.52 -12.53
C LEU A 221 -10.57 16.18 -11.04
N ALA A 222 -9.88 16.85 -10.11
CA ALA A 222 -9.89 16.49 -8.70
C ALA A 222 -11.30 16.36 -8.08
N PRO A 223 -12.29 17.23 -8.36
CA PRO A 223 -13.65 17.08 -7.84
C PRO A 223 -14.39 15.80 -8.31
N HIS A 224 -13.94 15.20 -9.41
CA HIS A 224 -14.50 13.99 -10.03
C HIS A 224 -13.71 12.72 -9.69
N MET A 225 -12.60 12.85 -8.97
CA MET A 225 -11.83 11.71 -8.48
C MET A 225 -12.49 11.11 -7.24
N LEU A 226 -12.44 9.80 -7.04
CA LEU A 226 -12.84 9.19 -5.76
C LEU A 226 -11.99 9.72 -4.59
N THR A 227 -12.59 9.90 -3.41
CA THR A 227 -11.85 10.10 -2.15
C THR A 227 -11.15 8.82 -1.73
N SER A 228 -10.19 8.89 -0.79
CA SER A 228 -9.54 7.69 -0.23
C SER A 228 -10.54 6.75 0.43
N GLU A 229 -11.57 7.29 1.10
CA GLU A 229 -12.62 6.47 1.71
C GLU A 229 -13.44 5.72 0.66
N GLU A 230 -13.73 6.36 -0.47
CA GLU A 230 -14.44 5.74 -1.59
C GLU A 230 -13.57 4.70 -2.30
N LYS A 231 -12.26 4.96 -2.46
CA LYS A 231 -11.30 3.99 -3.01
C LYS A 231 -11.15 2.75 -2.12
N ASN A 232 -11.38 2.88 -0.81
CA ASN A 232 -11.33 1.76 0.13
C ASN A 232 -12.61 0.90 0.13
N ASP A 233 -13.66 1.28 -0.62
CA ASP A 233 -14.87 0.50 -0.78
C ASP A 233 -14.80 -0.35 -2.06
N ILE A 234 -14.74 -1.68 -1.91
CA ILE A 234 -14.60 -2.60 -3.04
C ILE A 234 -15.79 -2.55 -4.00
N MET A 235 -16.99 -2.17 -3.51
CA MET A 235 -18.19 -2.05 -4.33
C MET A 235 -18.21 -0.75 -5.13
N VAL A 236 -17.50 0.28 -4.64
CA VAL A 236 -17.29 1.54 -5.36
C VAL A 236 -16.20 1.39 -6.43
N MET A 237 -15.10 0.71 -6.10
CA MET A 237 -14.00 0.47 -7.05
C MET A 237 -14.40 -0.49 -8.18
N ASN A 238 -15.20 -1.52 -7.89
CA ASN A 238 -15.59 -2.55 -8.85
C ASN A 238 -17.02 -2.37 -9.35
N GLN A 239 -17.32 -1.22 -9.97
CA GLN A 239 -18.62 -1.01 -10.61
C GLN A 239 -18.68 -1.71 -11.97
N MET A 240 -19.74 -2.48 -12.22
CA MET A 240 -19.95 -3.09 -13.52
C MET A 240 -20.67 -2.13 -14.47
N VAL A 241 -20.15 -2.01 -15.68
CA VAL A 241 -20.76 -1.26 -16.78
C VAL A 241 -20.94 -2.16 -17.99
N THR A 242 -22.01 -1.94 -18.73
CA THR A 242 -22.21 -2.57 -20.03
C THR A 242 -21.29 -1.92 -21.07
N ARG A 243 -21.00 -2.66 -22.13
CA ARG A 243 -20.28 -2.10 -23.29
C ARG A 243 -20.97 -0.87 -23.85
N LYS A 244 -22.30 -0.83 -23.85
CA LYS A 244 -23.04 0.33 -24.34
C LYS A 244 -22.74 1.57 -23.49
N GLU A 245 -22.83 1.44 -22.17
CA GLU A 245 -22.53 2.54 -21.24
C GLU A 245 -21.07 2.98 -21.37
N PHE A 246 -20.13 2.05 -21.45
CA PHE A 246 -18.71 2.38 -21.69
C PHE A 246 -18.51 3.22 -22.95
N LEU A 247 -19.15 2.85 -24.07
CA LEU A 247 -19.07 3.60 -25.32
C LEU A 247 -19.77 4.96 -25.26
N GLU A 248 -20.83 5.09 -24.45
CA GLU A 248 -21.51 6.37 -24.20
C GLU A 248 -20.66 7.33 -23.34
N MET A 249 -19.78 6.79 -22.48
CA MET A 249 -18.83 7.56 -21.66
C MET A 249 -17.52 7.92 -22.37
N THR A 250 -17.20 7.25 -23.49
CA THR A 250 -15.93 7.41 -24.23
C THR A 250 -16.11 7.83 -25.70
N PRO A 251 -17.01 8.77 -26.04
CA PRO A 251 -17.27 9.14 -27.43
C PRO A 251 -16.08 9.84 -28.12
N HIS A 252 -15.27 10.62 -27.40
CA HIS A 252 -14.13 11.33 -27.97
C HIS A 252 -12.86 10.48 -27.98
N LEU A 253 -12.69 9.63 -26.96
CA LEU A 253 -11.60 8.67 -26.86
C LEU A 253 -11.70 7.53 -27.88
N ASP A 254 -12.81 7.41 -28.63
CA ASP A 254 -13.11 6.24 -29.47
C ASP A 254 -12.99 4.93 -28.67
N GLY A 255 -13.85 4.77 -27.65
CA GLY A 255 -13.88 3.55 -26.84
C GLY A 255 -14.08 2.27 -27.65
N LYS A 256 -14.60 2.35 -28.87
CA LYS A 256 -14.71 1.19 -29.75
C LYS A 256 -13.34 0.75 -30.27
N CYS A 257 -12.48 1.70 -30.65
CA CYS A 257 -11.10 1.41 -31.00
C CYS A 257 -10.33 0.83 -29.81
N LEU A 258 -10.42 1.45 -28.62
CA LEU A 258 -9.78 0.95 -27.40
C LEU A 258 -10.17 -0.50 -27.10
N LEU A 259 -11.46 -0.82 -27.08
CA LEU A 259 -11.93 -2.19 -26.84
C LEU A 259 -11.48 -3.18 -27.93
N LYS A 260 -11.26 -2.72 -29.16
CA LYS A 260 -10.73 -3.58 -30.22
C LYS A 260 -9.24 -3.84 -30.01
N ASP A 261 -8.49 -2.80 -29.68
CA ASP A 261 -7.04 -2.88 -29.52
C ASP A 261 -6.66 -3.64 -28.25
N TRP A 262 -7.53 -3.74 -27.25
CA TRP A 262 -7.36 -4.64 -26.09
C TRP A 262 -7.94 -6.05 -26.28
N GLY A 263 -8.37 -6.41 -27.48
CA GLY A 263 -8.95 -7.75 -27.74
C GLY A 263 -10.37 -7.97 -27.18
N LEU A 264 -10.97 -6.96 -26.55
CA LEU A 264 -12.27 -7.00 -25.86
C LEU A 264 -13.48 -6.71 -26.78
N SER A 265 -13.31 -6.86 -28.09
CA SER A 265 -14.33 -6.59 -29.11
C SER A 265 -15.60 -7.45 -29.00
N ARG A 266 -15.65 -8.46 -28.14
CA ARG A 266 -16.83 -9.32 -27.93
C ARG A 266 -17.39 -9.27 -26.51
N GLU A 267 -16.65 -8.67 -25.57
CA GLU A 267 -17.10 -8.56 -24.20
C GLU A 267 -18.29 -7.61 -24.09
N LYS A 268 -19.18 -7.94 -23.16
CA LYS A 268 -20.48 -7.26 -22.99
C LYS A 268 -20.54 -6.39 -21.75
N VAL A 269 -19.74 -6.74 -20.75
CA VAL A 269 -19.69 -6.10 -19.43
C VAL A 269 -18.24 -6.03 -19.00
N PHE A 270 -17.92 -4.98 -18.24
CA PHE A 270 -16.60 -4.68 -17.72
C PHE A 270 -16.75 -4.17 -16.30
N PHE A 271 -15.74 -4.34 -15.47
CA PHE A 271 -15.60 -3.46 -14.32
C PHE A 271 -14.99 -2.14 -14.79
N LEU A 272 -15.43 -1.03 -14.21
CA LEU A 272 -14.88 0.29 -14.44
C LEU A 272 -14.80 1.03 -13.11
N SER A 273 -13.58 1.38 -12.71
CA SER A 273 -13.39 2.27 -11.57
C SER A 273 -13.65 3.72 -11.98
N ASN A 274 -14.31 4.46 -11.08
CA ASN A 274 -14.58 5.88 -11.19
C ASN A 274 -15.11 6.38 -12.57
N PRO A 275 -16.35 6.01 -12.97
CA PRO A 275 -16.92 6.39 -14.27
C PRO A 275 -17.02 7.91 -14.53
N ASP A 276 -17.28 8.73 -13.49
CA ASP A 276 -17.35 10.19 -13.65
C ASP A 276 -15.99 10.77 -14.05
N TYR A 277 -14.91 10.30 -13.42
CA TYR A 277 -13.55 10.69 -13.81
C TYR A 277 -13.20 10.30 -15.24
N LEU A 278 -13.59 9.10 -15.69
CA LEU A 278 -13.41 8.71 -17.09
C LEU A 278 -14.14 9.67 -18.05
N CYS A 279 -15.37 10.06 -17.73
CA CYS A 279 -16.12 11.05 -18.53
C CYS A 279 -15.38 12.39 -18.63
N GLN A 280 -14.71 12.84 -17.55
CA GLN A 280 -13.93 14.08 -17.59
C GLN A 280 -12.66 13.96 -18.43
N ILE A 281 -11.99 12.81 -18.39
CA ILE A 281 -10.85 12.54 -19.29
C ILE A 281 -11.30 12.55 -20.74
N ASP A 282 -12.43 11.90 -21.06
CA ASP A 282 -13.01 11.91 -22.39
C ASP A 282 -13.38 13.32 -22.86
N ALA A 283 -13.98 14.13 -21.99
CA ALA A 283 -14.35 15.51 -22.30
C ALA A 283 -13.13 16.40 -22.62
N ALA A 284 -11.95 16.09 -22.08
CA ALA A 284 -10.72 16.78 -22.40
C ALA A 284 -10.12 16.35 -23.75
N TYR A 285 -10.61 15.27 -24.36
CA TYR A 285 -10.03 14.64 -25.54
C TYR A 285 -10.53 15.25 -26.86
N THR A 286 -10.28 16.55 -27.04
CA THR A 286 -10.78 17.34 -28.18
C THR A 286 -9.64 17.83 -29.08
N GLU A 287 -9.96 18.32 -30.27
CA GLU A 287 -8.99 18.95 -31.18
C GLU A 287 -8.29 20.17 -30.54
N GLU A 288 -9.01 20.94 -29.73
CA GLU A 288 -8.47 22.12 -29.03
C GLU A 288 -7.44 21.72 -27.96
N ASN A 289 -7.68 20.61 -27.26
CA ASN A 289 -6.83 20.11 -26.19
C ASN A 289 -5.81 19.07 -26.65
N LEU A 290 -5.74 18.76 -27.94
CA LEU A 290 -4.89 17.69 -28.47
C LEU A 290 -3.42 17.88 -28.06
N GLU A 291 -2.92 19.13 -28.12
CA GLU A 291 -1.55 19.42 -27.72
C GLU A 291 -1.31 19.17 -26.22
N LEU A 292 -2.28 19.53 -25.37
CA LEU A 292 -2.24 19.25 -23.94
C LEU A 292 -2.21 17.74 -23.68
N MET A 293 -3.13 16.98 -24.27
CA MET A 293 -3.22 15.53 -24.07
C MET A 293 -1.97 14.80 -24.58
N ARG A 294 -1.42 15.22 -25.72
CA ARG A 294 -0.16 14.67 -26.24
C ARG A 294 1.00 14.89 -25.28
N ASN A 295 1.18 16.12 -24.79
CA ASN A 295 2.25 16.41 -23.83
C ASN A 295 2.02 15.76 -22.47
N TYR A 296 0.76 15.62 -22.05
CA TYR A 296 0.41 14.87 -20.85
C TYR A 296 0.88 13.42 -20.95
N PHE A 297 0.52 12.71 -22.03
CA PHE A 297 0.96 11.32 -22.23
C PHE A 297 2.48 11.19 -22.43
N ILE A 298 3.13 12.17 -23.05
CA ILE A 298 4.61 12.23 -23.11
C ILE A 298 5.19 12.30 -21.69
N ALA A 299 4.73 13.25 -20.87
CA ALA A 299 5.22 13.40 -19.49
C ALA A 299 4.94 12.16 -18.64
N ARG A 300 3.74 11.54 -18.76
CA ARG A 300 3.40 10.29 -18.05
C ARG A 300 4.32 9.14 -18.47
N THR A 301 4.59 8.98 -19.77
CA THR A 301 5.50 7.95 -20.27
C THR A 301 6.92 8.15 -19.74
N TYR A 302 7.41 9.40 -19.72
CA TYR A 302 8.72 9.72 -19.17
C TYR A 302 8.81 9.44 -17.66
N ASP A 303 7.81 9.86 -16.87
CA ASP A 303 7.74 9.58 -15.42
C ASP A 303 7.78 8.07 -15.14
N MET A 304 7.00 7.28 -15.89
CA MET A 304 6.91 5.84 -15.75
C MET A 304 8.20 5.10 -16.14
N LEU A 305 8.87 5.50 -17.22
CA LEU A 305 10.07 4.81 -17.72
C LEU A 305 11.39 5.34 -17.15
N ALA A 306 11.41 6.56 -16.61
CA ALA A 306 12.60 7.18 -16.04
C ALA A 306 13.36 6.31 -15.02
N PRO A 307 12.72 5.56 -14.10
CA PRO A 307 13.43 4.69 -13.16
C PRO A 307 14.36 3.66 -13.81
N PHE A 308 14.02 3.22 -15.03
CA PHE A 308 14.73 2.18 -15.79
C PHE A 308 15.63 2.76 -16.89
N ALA A 309 15.58 4.07 -17.11
CA ALA A 309 16.29 4.75 -18.19
C ALA A 309 17.77 5.03 -17.86
N ASP A 310 18.37 5.99 -18.59
CA ASP A 310 19.70 6.54 -18.32
C ASP A 310 19.78 7.23 -16.96
N ILE A 311 21.00 7.35 -16.44
CA ILE A 311 21.27 7.88 -15.10
C ILE A 311 20.75 9.33 -14.93
N PRO A 312 20.97 10.27 -15.86
CA PRO A 312 20.42 11.63 -15.75
C PRO A 312 18.89 11.66 -15.64
N LEU A 313 18.16 10.97 -16.52
CA LEU A 313 16.68 10.97 -16.48
C LEU A 313 16.15 10.36 -15.19
N ARG A 314 16.70 9.21 -14.80
CA ARG A 314 16.38 8.51 -13.56
C ARG A 314 16.57 9.39 -12.33
N ASP A 315 17.66 10.16 -12.29
CA ASP A 315 17.99 10.99 -11.14
C ASP A 315 17.09 12.25 -11.04
N ILE A 316 16.55 12.76 -12.17
CA ILE A 316 15.53 13.81 -12.16
C ILE A 316 14.27 13.33 -11.41
N THR A 317 13.75 12.17 -11.78
CA THR A 317 12.55 11.59 -11.14
C THR A 317 12.79 11.26 -9.67
N LYS A 318 13.95 10.67 -9.33
CA LYS A 318 14.31 10.39 -7.93
C LYS A 318 14.41 11.64 -7.08
N ALA A 319 15.01 12.72 -7.60
CA ALA A 319 15.12 13.96 -6.85
C ALA A 319 13.74 14.53 -6.48
N TYR A 320 12.78 14.48 -7.42
CA TYR A 320 11.41 14.91 -7.17
C TYR A 320 10.73 14.07 -6.07
N TYR A 321 10.71 12.74 -6.20
CA TYR A 321 10.05 11.87 -5.23
C TYR A 321 10.73 11.88 -3.86
N ASN A 322 12.07 11.95 -3.81
CA ASN A 322 12.77 12.11 -2.53
C ASN A 322 12.34 13.38 -1.80
N GLN A 323 12.25 14.50 -2.52
CA GLN A 323 11.78 15.74 -1.93
C GLN A 323 10.30 15.67 -1.51
N ARG A 324 9.46 15.03 -2.33
CA ARG A 324 8.03 14.83 -2.06
C ARG A 324 7.80 14.04 -0.77
N TYR A 325 8.62 13.03 -0.48
CA TYR A 325 8.47 12.16 0.69
C TYR A 325 9.47 12.45 1.82
N GLY A 326 10.30 13.50 1.70
CA GLY A 326 11.27 13.88 2.74
C GLY A 326 12.48 12.96 2.86
N ILE A 327 12.78 12.17 1.83
CA ILE A 327 13.97 11.32 1.75
C ILE A 327 15.21 12.19 1.52
N LYS A 328 16.25 12.00 2.34
CA LYS A 328 17.42 12.88 2.39
C LYS A 328 18.54 12.48 1.45
N GLN A 329 18.64 11.20 1.10
CA GLN A 329 19.71 10.64 0.29
C GLN A 329 19.17 9.57 -0.66
N ASN A 330 19.79 9.45 -1.82
CA ASN A 330 19.54 8.31 -2.68
C ASN A 330 20.18 7.05 -2.11
N ARG A 331 19.53 5.89 -2.31
CA ARG A 331 20.15 4.57 -2.11
C ARG A 331 21.44 4.44 -2.93
N THR A 332 22.36 3.58 -2.53
CA THR A 332 23.54 3.24 -3.33
C THR A 332 23.15 2.58 -4.65
N GLU A 333 24.03 2.57 -5.64
CA GLU A 333 23.75 1.85 -6.91
C GLU A 333 23.60 0.34 -6.67
N ARG A 334 24.34 -0.22 -5.71
CA ARG A 334 24.18 -1.61 -5.25
C ARG A 334 22.76 -1.90 -4.76
N GLU A 335 22.28 -1.13 -3.79
CA GLU A 335 20.93 -1.30 -3.24
C GLU A 335 19.86 -1.09 -4.33
N ARG A 336 20.03 -0.09 -5.19
CA ARG A 336 19.10 0.16 -6.29
C ARG A 336 19.04 -0.99 -7.27
N ALA A 337 20.19 -1.51 -7.69
CA ALA A 337 20.25 -2.63 -8.63
C ALA A 337 19.59 -3.88 -8.05
N SER A 338 19.92 -4.19 -6.80
CA SER A 338 19.36 -5.34 -6.10
C SER A 338 17.86 -5.21 -5.86
N TYR A 339 17.38 -4.08 -5.33
CA TYR A 339 15.96 -3.92 -5.00
C TYR A 339 15.11 -3.91 -6.27
N LEU A 340 15.62 -3.31 -7.34
CA LEU A 340 14.97 -3.36 -8.64
C LEU A 340 14.86 -4.77 -9.18
N LEU A 341 15.93 -5.58 -9.07
CA LEU A 341 15.89 -6.98 -9.46
C LEU A 341 14.87 -7.75 -8.61
N GLN A 342 14.80 -7.47 -7.31
CA GLN A 342 13.83 -8.08 -6.40
C GLN A 342 12.39 -7.78 -6.81
N ASP A 343 12.10 -6.54 -7.20
CA ASP A 343 10.77 -6.14 -7.68
C ASP A 343 10.45 -6.75 -9.07
N MET A 344 11.47 -7.14 -9.86
CA MET A 344 11.32 -7.72 -11.21
C MET A 344 11.31 -9.26 -11.25
N LEU A 345 11.90 -9.92 -10.26
CA LEU A 345 11.93 -11.39 -10.14
C LEU A 345 11.41 -11.84 -8.76
N PRO A 346 10.21 -11.38 -8.38
CA PRO A 346 9.66 -11.62 -7.04
C PRO A 346 9.50 -13.11 -6.73
N TYR A 347 9.01 -13.90 -7.70
CA TYR A 347 8.82 -15.34 -7.54
C TYR A 347 10.12 -16.10 -7.35
N GLU A 348 11.11 -15.91 -8.22
CA GLU A 348 12.39 -16.62 -8.17
C GLU A 348 13.12 -16.37 -6.84
N LEU A 349 13.14 -15.10 -6.41
CA LEU A 349 13.77 -14.71 -5.15
C LEU A 349 12.95 -15.12 -3.94
N GLY A 350 11.63 -15.15 -4.06
CA GLY A 350 10.73 -15.72 -3.06
C GLY A 350 10.99 -17.20 -2.81
N GLN A 351 11.22 -17.99 -3.86
CA GLN A 351 11.60 -19.40 -3.72
C GLN A 351 12.96 -19.56 -3.02
N ILE A 352 13.92 -18.69 -3.30
CA ILE A 352 15.21 -18.64 -2.59
C ILE A 352 14.99 -18.30 -1.10
N TYR A 353 14.15 -17.30 -0.82
CA TYR A 353 13.83 -16.89 0.55
C TYR A 353 13.17 -18.03 1.32
N LEU A 354 12.14 -18.67 0.77
CA LEU A 354 11.45 -19.82 1.38
C LEU A 354 12.43 -20.92 1.77
N LYS A 355 13.25 -21.34 0.80
CA LYS A 355 14.22 -22.42 1.00
C LYS A 355 15.20 -22.15 2.13
N LYS A 356 15.57 -20.88 2.36
CA LYS A 356 16.61 -20.49 3.32
C LYS A 356 16.08 -19.94 4.65
N ARG A 357 14.84 -19.43 4.69
CA ARG A 357 14.30 -18.67 5.83
C ARG A 357 12.95 -19.17 6.35
N CYS A 358 12.26 -20.04 5.64
CA CYS A 358 10.99 -20.63 6.10
C CYS A 358 11.20 -22.09 6.54
N THR A 359 10.96 -22.38 7.81
CA THR A 359 11.04 -23.77 8.32
C THR A 359 9.66 -24.43 8.39
N PRO A 360 9.56 -25.76 8.21
CA PRO A 360 8.29 -26.47 8.38
C PRO A 360 7.66 -26.26 9.77
N HIS A 361 8.48 -26.12 10.81
CA HIS A 361 8.02 -25.85 12.18
C HIS A 361 7.29 -24.50 12.27
N MET A 362 7.86 -23.43 11.69
CA MET A 362 7.23 -22.10 11.68
C MET A 362 5.85 -22.15 11.03
N VAL A 363 5.74 -22.82 9.88
CA VAL A 363 4.47 -22.96 9.16
C VAL A 363 3.44 -23.72 10.01
N GLN A 364 3.85 -24.79 10.68
CA GLN A 364 2.98 -25.60 11.53
C GLN A 364 2.50 -24.82 12.76
N ASP A 365 3.39 -24.08 13.44
CA ASP A 365 3.03 -23.32 14.64
C ASP A 365 2.08 -22.16 14.30
N VAL A 366 2.33 -21.43 13.21
CA VAL A 366 1.44 -20.38 12.72
C VAL A 366 0.07 -20.95 12.32
N ARG A 367 0.02 -22.12 11.66
CA ARG A 367 -1.26 -22.79 11.35
C ARG A 367 -2.02 -23.19 12.62
N ALA A 368 -1.33 -23.68 13.65
CA ALA A 368 -1.95 -23.99 14.93
C ALA A 368 -2.55 -22.74 15.58
N MET A 369 -1.84 -21.61 15.52
CA MET A 369 -2.35 -20.33 16.04
C MET A 369 -3.56 -19.83 15.24
N ILE A 370 -3.57 -19.99 13.92
CA ILE A 370 -4.74 -19.71 13.07
C ILE A 370 -5.95 -20.53 13.52
N ASP A 371 -5.78 -21.82 13.80
CA ASP A 371 -6.87 -22.66 14.29
C ASP A 371 -7.41 -22.21 15.67
N GLU A 372 -6.55 -21.70 16.55
CA GLU A 372 -6.97 -21.13 17.84
C GLU A 372 -7.81 -19.86 17.65
N VAL A 373 -7.35 -18.94 16.80
CA VAL A 373 -8.10 -17.71 16.50
C VAL A 373 -9.43 -18.01 15.81
N ARG A 374 -9.45 -18.96 14.87
CA ARG A 374 -10.68 -19.43 14.23
C ARG A 374 -11.67 -20.02 15.25
N LYS A 375 -11.20 -20.78 16.25
CA LYS A 375 -12.07 -21.30 17.31
C LYS A 375 -12.72 -20.18 18.13
N VAL A 376 -11.97 -19.13 18.46
CA VAL A 376 -12.51 -17.95 19.16
C VAL A 376 -13.59 -17.28 18.32
N TYR A 377 -13.29 -16.94 17.07
CA TYR A 377 -14.27 -16.35 16.15
C TYR A 377 -15.53 -17.20 16.01
N ARG A 378 -15.37 -18.52 15.86
CA ARG A 378 -16.48 -19.46 15.74
C ARG A 378 -17.38 -19.44 16.98
N SER A 379 -16.78 -19.43 18.17
CA SER A 379 -17.49 -19.33 19.45
C SER A 379 -18.30 -18.03 19.54
N ARG A 380 -17.68 -16.89 19.20
CA ARG A 380 -18.32 -15.58 19.21
C ARG A 380 -19.47 -15.48 18.23
N LEU A 381 -19.27 -15.93 16.98
CA LEU A 381 -20.32 -15.95 15.98
C LEU A 381 -21.50 -16.83 16.41
N ALA A 382 -21.26 -17.94 17.12
CA ALA A 382 -22.33 -18.79 17.63
C ALA A 382 -23.10 -18.14 18.80
N ALA A 383 -22.40 -17.45 19.70
CA ALA A 383 -22.96 -16.80 20.88
C ALA A 383 -23.52 -15.38 20.61
N ASN A 384 -23.32 -14.85 19.40
CA ASN A 384 -23.71 -13.48 19.04
C ASN A 384 -25.22 -13.24 19.23
N THR A 385 -25.55 -12.14 19.92
CA THR A 385 -26.92 -11.83 20.34
C THR A 385 -27.63 -10.82 19.45
N TRP A 386 -26.90 -10.14 18.56
CA TRP A 386 -27.45 -9.10 17.70
C TRP A 386 -27.72 -9.56 16.27
N MET A 387 -27.07 -10.64 15.83
CA MET A 387 -27.37 -11.33 14.57
C MET A 387 -28.45 -12.40 14.76
N SER A 388 -29.34 -12.53 13.78
CA SER A 388 -30.29 -13.66 13.70
C SER A 388 -29.58 -15.02 13.56
N PRO A 389 -30.23 -16.15 13.91
CA PRO A 389 -29.65 -17.48 13.73
C PRO A 389 -29.20 -17.79 12.30
N ARG A 390 -29.90 -17.25 11.29
CA ARG A 390 -29.54 -17.41 9.87
C ARG A 390 -28.20 -16.75 9.55
N THR A 391 -28.05 -15.47 9.89
CA THR A 391 -26.83 -14.70 9.61
C THR A 391 -25.62 -15.28 10.36
N ARG A 392 -25.81 -15.72 11.62
CA ARG A 392 -24.76 -16.44 12.37
C ARG A 392 -24.32 -17.72 11.68
N ALA A 393 -25.26 -18.51 11.16
CA ALA A 393 -24.93 -19.74 10.44
C ALA A 393 -24.13 -19.47 9.16
N GLN A 394 -24.47 -18.42 8.40
CA GLN A 394 -23.72 -18.01 7.20
C GLN A 394 -22.31 -17.49 7.53
N ALA A 395 -22.17 -16.66 8.58
CA ALA A 395 -20.87 -16.18 9.02
C ALA A 395 -19.96 -17.33 9.48
N ILE A 396 -20.52 -18.31 10.18
CA ILE A 396 -19.80 -19.54 10.58
C ILE A 396 -19.42 -20.38 9.36
N GLU A 397 -20.31 -20.53 8.37
CA GLU A 397 -20.02 -21.26 7.14
C GLU A 397 -18.87 -20.62 6.37
N LYS A 398 -18.85 -19.28 6.29
CA LYS A 398 -17.74 -18.51 5.71
C LYS A 398 -16.43 -18.72 6.47
N LEU A 399 -16.47 -18.63 7.81
CA LEU A 399 -15.30 -18.86 8.67
C LEU A 399 -14.75 -20.28 8.51
N ASP A 400 -15.63 -21.29 8.47
CA ASP A 400 -15.26 -22.69 8.36
C ASP A 400 -14.64 -22.99 6.97
N ALA A 401 -15.03 -22.24 5.93
CA ALA A 401 -14.48 -22.33 4.57
C ALA A 401 -13.22 -21.49 4.31
N LEU A 402 -12.78 -20.67 5.27
CA LEU A 402 -11.62 -19.78 5.11
C LEU A 402 -10.36 -20.58 4.73
N ARG A 403 -9.76 -20.24 3.59
CA ARG A 403 -8.50 -20.81 3.10
C ARG A 403 -7.31 -20.17 3.83
N VAL A 404 -6.25 -20.95 4.01
CA VAL A 404 -5.08 -20.54 4.81
C VAL A 404 -3.78 -20.83 4.06
N PHE A 405 -3.12 -19.75 3.64
CA PHE A 405 -1.82 -19.74 2.99
C PHE A 405 -0.77 -19.21 3.96
N VAL A 406 0.29 -19.99 4.22
CA VAL A 406 1.33 -19.66 5.21
C VAL A 406 2.70 -20.01 4.65
N GLY A 407 3.64 -19.07 4.75
CA GLY A 407 5.01 -19.20 4.26
C GLY A 407 5.16 -18.69 2.83
N GLY A 408 4.69 -19.46 1.84
CA GLY A 408 4.76 -19.09 0.43
C GLY A 408 4.20 -20.19 -0.48
N PRO A 409 4.14 -19.94 -1.80
CA PRO A 409 3.63 -20.91 -2.76
C PRO A 409 4.53 -22.15 -2.83
N ALA A 410 3.91 -23.30 -3.10
CA ALA A 410 4.65 -24.50 -3.46
C ALA A 410 5.46 -24.25 -4.76
N ALA A 411 6.53 -25.02 -4.98
CA ALA A 411 7.41 -24.81 -6.13
C ALA A 411 6.71 -24.99 -7.50
N ASP A 412 5.59 -25.71 -7.52
CA ASP A 412 4.71 -25.91 -8.68
C ASP A 412 3.52 -24.95 -8.73
N ASP A 413 3.27 -24.16 -7.69
CA ASP A 413 2.27 -23.08 -7.66
C ASP A 413 2.88 -21.75 -8.12
N LYS A 414 3.22 -21.67 -9.41
CA LYS A 414 3.75 -20.45 -10.02
C LYS A 414 2.67 -19.35 -10.10
N PRO A 415 3.07 -18.06 -10.12
CA PRO A 415 2.17 -16.95 -10.44
C PRO A 415 1.40 -17.22 -11.73
N THR A 416 0.17 -16.70 -11.83
CA THR A 416 -0.64 -16.83 -13.04
C THR A 416 0.02 -16.13 -14.22
N ILE A 417 0.65 -14.99 -13.95
CA ILE A 417 1.46 -14.21 -14.88
C ILE A 417 2.87 -14.15 -14.27
N GLU A 418 3.83 -14.85 -14.88
CA GLU A 418 5.24 -14.86 -14.51
C GLU A 418 5.94 -13.52 -14.83
N ASP A 419 6.41 -12.81 -13.81
CA ASP A 419 7.25 -11.63 -14.02
C ASP A 419 8.54 -11.97 -14.77
N MET A 420 8.93 -11.03 -15.66
CA MET A 420 10.16 -11.14 -16.45
C MET A 420 10.28 -12.49 -17.15
N HIS A 421 9.18 -13.09 -17.64
CA HIS A 421 9.12 -14.46 -18.15
C HIS A 421 10.32 -14.87 -19.02
N VAL A 422 10.85 -13.94 -19.82
CA VAL A 422 12.16 -14.07 -20.48
C VAL A 422 13.04 -12.87 -20.12
N VAL A 423 14.32 -13.15 -19.85
CA VAL A 423 15.38 -12.14 -19.76
C VAL A 423 16.25 -12.26 -21.01
N ILE A 424 16.40 -11.17 -21.73
CA ILE A 424 17.33 -11.05 -22.86
C ILE A 424 18.67 -10.58 -22.29
N PRO A 425 19.72 -11.41 -22.30
CA PRO A 425 21.01 -11.01 -21.75
C PRO A 425 21.68 -9.95 -22.63
N GLU A 426 22.62 -9.20 -22.04
CA GLU A 426 23.41 -8.18 -22.75
C GLU A 426 24.14 -8.76 -23.96
N SER A 427 24.68 -9.98 -23.83
CA SER A 427 25.34 -10.68 -24.94
C SER A 427 24.44 -10.97 -26.16
N GLU A 428 23.12 -10.91 -26.00
CA GLU A 428 22.12 -11.04 -27.06
C GLU A 428 21.49 -9.69 -27.45
N GLY A 429 22.04 -8.58 -26.95
CA GLY A 429 21.58 -7.21 -27.22
C GLY A 429 20.47 -6.73 -26.29
N GLY A 430 20.22 -7.42 -25.18
CA GLY A 430 19.29 -6.97 -24.15
C GLY A 430 19.87 -5.90 -23.22
N ASP A 431 19.03 -4.99 -22.76
CA ASP A 431 19.36 -4.00 -21.74
C ASP A 431 18.20 -3.89 -20.73
N LEU A 432 18.35 -3.08 -19.68
CA LEU A 432 17.31 -2.95 -18.66
C LEU A 432 15.95 -2.53 -19.22
N LEU A 433 15.91 -1.50 -20.07
CA LEU A 433 14.64 -0.92 -20.51
C LEU A 433 13.96 -1.82 -21.55
N SER A 434 14.71 -2.41 -22.48
CA SER A 434 14.17 -3.39 -23.43
C SER A 434 13.60 -4.62 -22.75
N ASN A 435 14.24 -5.12 -21.69
CA ASN A 435 13.73 -6.20 -20.85
C ASN A 435 12.41 -5.80 -20.15
N ILE A 436 12.32 -4.59 -19.61
CA ILE A 436 11.06 -4.06 -19.04
C ILE A 436 9.95 -3.99 -20.08
N LEU A 437 10.23 -3.41 -21.26
CA LEU A 437 9.23 -3.28 -22.32
C LEU A 437 8.77 -4.66 -22.83
N ALA A 438 9.68 -5.62 -22.94
CA ALA A 438 9.35 -6.99 -23.34
C ALA A 438 8.49 -7.71 -22.29
N SER A 439 8.84 -7.57 -21.00
CA SER A 439 8.08 -8.14 -19.89
C SER A 439 6.68 -7.54 -19.81
N ASN A 440 6.55 -6.22 -19.87
CA ASN A 440 5.25 -5.53 -19.85
C ASN A 440 4.37 -5.97 -21.02
N ALA A 441 4.92 -6.02 -22.23
CA ALA A 441 4.19 -6.47 -23.41
C ALA A 441 3.73 -7.94 -23.29
N TRP A 442 4.54 -8.79 -22.65
CA TRP A 442 4.16 -10.18 -22.37
C TRP A 442 3.05 -10.25 -21.32
N ALA A 443 3.18 -9.54 -20.20
CA ALA A 443 2.19 -9.53 -19.13
C ALA A 443 0.83 -9.06 -19.63
N ALA A 444 0.79 -7.96 -20.40
CA ALA A 444 -0.43 -7.45 -21.02
C ALA A 444 -1.13 -8.51 -21.91
N ARG A 445 -0.38 -9.32 -22.65
CA ARG A 445 -0.94 -10.39 -23.48
C ARG A 445 -1.42 -11.59 -22.68
N GLU A 446 -0.75 -11.94 -21.59
CA GLU A 446 -1.23 -13.02 -20.71
C GLU A 446 -2.49 -12.59 -19.97
N GLU A 447 -2.57 -11.35 -19.55
CA GLU A 447 -3.76 -10.74 -18.94
C GLU A 447 -4.98 -10.85 -19.87
N GLU A 448 -4.82 -10.45 -21.14
CA GLU A 448 -5.87 -10.57 -22.16
C GLU A 448 -6.35 -12.02 -22.34
N LYS A 449 -5.46 -13.01 -22.15
CA LYS A 449 -5.83 -14.44 -22.24
C LYS A 449 -6.57 -14.95 -21.01
N LEU A 450 -6.43 -14.30 -19.86
CA LEU A 450 -7.19 -14.68 -18.66
C LEU A 450 -8.67 -14.33 -18.81
N ILE A 451 -8.99 -13.30 -19.58
CA ILE A 451 -10.38 -12.88 -19.80
C ILE A 451 -11.21 -14.04 -20.38
N GLY A 452 -12.28 -14.38 -19.66
CA GLY A 452 -13.16 -15.49 -20.00
C GLY A 452 -12.72 -16.87 -19.50
N THR A 453 -11.55 -16.99 -18.88
CA THR A 453 -11.12 -18.18 -18.13
C THR A 453 -11.60 -18.13 -16.68
N ASP A 454 -11.37 -19.20 -15.91
CA ASP A 454 -11.82 -19.30 -14.52
C ASP A 454 -10.70 -19.04 -13.52
N PHE A 455 -10.99 -18.18 -12.55
CA PHE A 455 -10.21 -17.93 -11.34
C PHE A 455 -10.01 -19.22 -10.52
N ASN A 456 -8.77 -19.46 -10.09
CA ASN A 456 -8.40 -20.62 -9.27
C ASN A 456 -8.31 -20.24 -7.78
N PRO A 457 -9.31 -20.58 -6.95
CA PRO A 457 -9.34 -20.12 -5.56
C PRO A 457 -8.23 -20.68 -4.68
N ASP A 458 -7.51 -21.71 -5.12
CA ASP A 458 -6.48 -22.40 -4.35
C ASP A 458 -5.05 -21.89 -4.65
N LYS A 459 -4.91 -20.84 -5.46
CA LYS A 459 -3.62 -20.17 -5.75
C LYS A 459 -3.18 -19.18 -4.68
N TRP A 460 -1.86 -19.01 -4.57
CA TRP A 460 -1.23 -17.91 -3.85
C TRP A 460 -1.34 -16.60 -4.63
N TYR A 461 -2.19 -15.68 -4.19
CA TYR A 461 -2.47 -14.42 -4.89
C TYR A 461 -1.83 -13.18 -4.28
N ALA A 462 -1.32 -13.26 -3.05
CA ALA A 462 -0.91 -12.07 -2.29
C ALA A 462 0.47 -12.23 -1.68
N PHE A 463 1.30 -11.21 -1.91
CA PHE A 463 2.67 -11.06 -1.41
C PHE A 463 3.66 -12.10 -1.89
N ASP A 464 4.91 -11.67 -1.89
CA ASP A 464 6.02 -12.57 -2.03
C ASP A 464 6.40 -13.20 -0.69
N PRO A 465 7.03 -14.39 -0.69
CA PRO A 465 7.47 -15.02 0.54
C PRO A 465 8.35 -14.16 1.45
N GLN A 466 9.14 -13.25 0.89
CA GLN A 466 10.02 -12.35 1.63
C GLN A 466 9.30 -11.11 2.20
N ASP A 467 8.05 -10.87 1.84
CA ASP A 467 7.33 -9.69 2.31
C ASP A 467 7.03 -9.75 3.80
N VAL A 468 7.02 -8.57 4.41
CA VAL A 468 6.68 -8.38 5.81
C VAL A 468 5.30 -7.75 5.85
N ASN A 469 4.29 -8.57 5.58
CA ASN A 469 2.89 -8.16 5.57
C ASN A 469 1.97 -9.38 5.80
N ALA A 470 0.66 -9.16 5.75
CA ALA A 470 -0.38 -10.18 5.74
C ALA A 470 -1.62 -9.62 5.01
N ALA A 471 -2.51 -10.49 4.52
CA ALA A 471 -3.73 -10.05 3.85
C ALA A 471 -4.85 -11.09 3.93
N TYR A 472 -6.07 -10.57 3.92
CA TYR A 472 -7.27 -11.28 3.53
C TYR A 472 -7.65 -10.97 2.08
N ILE A 473 -7.94 -12.00 1.30
CA ILE A 473 -8.39 -11.89 -0.08
C ILE A 473 -9.86 -12.33 -0.16
N SER A 474 -10.74 -11.37 -0.44
CA SER A 474 -12.20 -11.57 -0.49
C SER A 474 -12.62 -12.54 -1.59
N ASP A 475 -11.94 -12.49 -2.73
CA ASP A 475 -12.26 -13.23 -3.96
C ASP A 475 -12.13 -14.75 -3.82
N ASN A 476 -11.32 -15.25 -2.89
CA ASN A 476 -11.23 -16.68 -2.57
C ASN A 476 -11.45 -17.01 -1.09
N ASN A 477 -11.90 -16.03 -0.30
CA ASN A 477 -12.08 -16.13 1.15
C ASN A 477 -10.83 -16.78 1.78
N SER A 478 -9.68 -16.13 1.64
CA SER A 478 -8.40 -16.65 2.14
C SER A 478 -7.64 -15.63 2.98
N ILE A 479 -6.79 -16.13 3.87
CA ILE A 479 -5.74 -15.35 4.52
C ILE A 479 -4.37 -15.83 4.06
N THR A 480 -3.45 -14.88 3.88
CA THR A 480 -2.09 -15.13 3.41
C THR A 480 -1.07 -14.52 4.37
N ILE A 481 -0.20 -15.36 4.93
CA ILE A 481 0.86 -14.98 5.86
C ILE A 481 2.22 -15.38 5.24
N PRO A 482 2.94 -14.47 4.55
CA PRO A 482 4.24 -14.75 3.95
C PRO A 482 5.30 -15.09 5.01
N ALA A 483 6.34 -15.82 4.62
CA ALA A 483 7.42 -16.21 5.54
C ALA A 483 8.19 -15.02 6.09
N GLY A 484 8.25 -13.91 5.35
CA GLY A 484 9.00 -12.72 5.69
C GLY A 484 8.51 -12.02 6.95
N ILE A 485 7.22 -12.11 7.31
CA ILE A 485 6.71 -11.59 8.59
C ILE A 485 6.97 -12.53 9.77
N LEU A 486 7.31 -13.80 9.53
CA LEU A 486 7.48 -14.82 10.57
C LEU A 486 8.85 -14.74 11.26
N GLN A 487 9.17 -13.56 11.80
CA GLN A 487 10.40 -13.26 12.51
C GLN A 487 10.18 -12.19 13.60
N PRO A 488 11.09 -12.04 14.57
CA PRO A 488 10.90 -11.07 15.65
C PRO A 488 10.79 -9.63 15.11
N PRO A 489 9.94 -8.77 15.71
CA PRO A 489 9.14 -9.01 16.91
C PRO A 489 7.75 -9.64 16.67
N PHE A 490 7.41 -9.99 15.43
CA PHE A 490 6.10 -10.55 15.10
C PHE A 490 5.97 -12.01 15.56
N TYR A 491 6.98 -12.82 15.27
CA TYR A 491 7.00 -14.24 15.63
C TYR A 491 8.40 -14.69 16.03
N ASP A 492 8.50 -15.46 17.12
CA ASP A 492 9.72 -16.13 17.56
C ASP A 492 9.33 -17.44 18.26
N ASP A 493 9.91 -18.57 17.84
CA ASP A 493 9.62 -19.88 18.44
C ASP A 493 10.09 -19.99 19.90
N ARG A 494 10.91 -19.05 20.36
CA ARG A 494 11.42 -18.96 21.74
C ARG A 494 10.79 -17.83 22.55
N ALA A 495 9.95 -16.99 21.96
CA ALA A 495 9.27 -15.92 22.69
C ALA A 495 8.17 -16.48 23.60
N SER A 496 7.72 -15.66 24.56
CA SER A 496 6.58 -16.02 25.39
C SER A 496 5.32 -16.16 24.54
N ARG A 497 4.36 -16.96 25.02
CA ARG A 497 3.05 -17.10 24.36
C ARG A 497 2.37 -15.75 24.17
N GLY A 498 2.45 -14.87 25.17
CA GLY A 498 1.90 -13.53 25.11
C GLY A 498 2.54 -12.71 23.98
N ALA A 499 3.86 -12.72 23.86
CA ALA A 499 4.54 -12.02 22.77
C ALA A 499 4.11 -12.51 21.39
N ASN A 500 4.07 -13.83 21.13
CA ASN A 500 3.61 -14.35 19.84
C ASN A 500 2.12 -14.04 19.57
N LEU A 501 1.26 -14.06 20.59
CA LEU A 501 -0.13 -13.64 20.45
C LEU A 501 -0.26 -12.13 20.17
N GLY A 502 0.58 -11.31 20.80
CA GLY A 502 0.65 -9.87 20.60
C GLY A 502 1.35 -9.45 19.30
N GLY A 503 2.06 -10.38 18.66
CA GLY A 503 2.76 -10.19 17.39
C GLY A 503 1.96 -10.79 16.23
N ILE A 504 2.28 -12.03 15.85
CA ILE A 504 1.63 -12.69 14.72
C ILE A 504 0.18 -13.10 15.03
N GLY A 505 -0.17 -13.36 16.29
CA GLY A 505 -1.53 -13.75 16.68
C GLY A 505 -2.58 -12.67 16.43
N VAL A 506 -2.26 -11.41 16.76
CA VAL A 506 -3.13 -10.26 16.44
C VAL A 506 -3.22 -10.01 14.93
N VAL A 507 -2.13 -10.22 14.18
CA VAL A 507 -2.13 -10.11 12.71
C VAL A 507 -3.04 -11.18 12.10
N ILE A 508 -2.92 -12.43 12.53
CA ILE A 508 -3.82 -13.51 12.11
C ILE A 508 -5.29 -13.16 12.41
N GLY A 509 -5.56 -12.65 13.62
CA GLY A 509 -6.89 -12.22 14.00
C GLY A 509 -7.40 -11.04 13.18
N HIS A 510 -6.53 -10.11 12.82
CA HIS A 510 -6.83 -8.99 11.93
C HIS A 510 -7.25 -9.50 10.55
N GLU A 511 -6.49 -10.40 9.93
CA GLU A 511 -6.87 -10.98 8.62
C GLU A 511 -8.18 -11.78 8.67
N ILE A 512 -8.43 -12.53 9.74
CA ILE A 512 -9.72 -13.23 9.90
C ILE A 512 -10.87 -12.22 10.07
N SER A 513 -10.62 -11.07 10.68
CA SER A 513 -11.63 -10.01 10.88
C SER A 513 -12.06 -9.39 9.55
N HIS A 514 -11.13 -9.23 8.60
CA HIS A 514 -11.43 -8.72 7.26
C HIS A 514 -12.44 -9.59 6.50
N ALA A 515 -12.58 -10.88 6.83
CA ALA A 515 -13.64 -11.70 6.26
C ALA A 515 -15.06 -11.19 6.58
N PHE A 516 -15.20 -10.32 7.59
CA PHE A 516 -16.48 -9.84 8.09
C PHE A 516 -16.60 -8.32 8.16
N ASP A 517 -15.50 -7.57 7.96
CA ASP A 517 -15.51 -6.10 7.92
C ASP A 517 -16.45 -5.54 6.83
N PRO A 518 -16.63 -4.22 6.70
CA PRO A 518 -17.53 -3.67 5.68
C PRO A 518 -17.30 -4.21 4.26
N ASN A 519 -16.04 -4.41 3.83
CA ASN A 519 -15.73 -4.97 2.52
C ASN A 519 -15.98 -6.48 2.47
N GLY A 520 -15.39 -7.25 3.39
CA GLY A 520 -15.54 -8.69 3.42
C GLY A 520 -16.97 -9.15 3.70
N SER A 521 -17.78 -8.35 4.38
CA SER A 521 -19.18 -8.67 4.68
C SER A 521 -20.04 -8.87 3.43
N HIS A 522 -19.60 -8.40 2.26
CA HIS A 522 -20.30 -8.55 0.99
C HIS A 522 -20.08 -9.90 0.32
N THR A 523 -19.04 -10.66 0.69
CA THR A 523 -18.73 -11.94 0.05
C THR A 523 -19.16 -13.15 0.88
N ASP A 524 -19.57 -14.22 0.20
CA ASP A 524 -19.87 -15.52 0.82
C ASP A 524 -18.61 -16.38 1.01
N LYS A 525 -18.80 -17.64 1.42
CA LYS A 525 -17.74 -18.61 1.69
C LYS A 525 -16.83 -18.94 0.49
N ASP A 526 -17.33 -18.73 -0.74
CA ASP A 526 -16.64 -19.02 -2.00
C ASP A 526 -16.08 -17.73 -2.65
N GLY A 527 -16.20 -16.59 -1.95
CA GLY A 527 -15.78 -15.28 -2.42
C GLY A 527 -16.77 -14.60 -3.36
N ASN A 528 -18.00 -15.11 -3.49
CA ASN A 528 -19.00 -14.47 -4.35
C ASN A 528 -19.66 -13.30 -3.62
N VAL A 529 -19.82 -12.15 -4.28
CA VAL A 529 -20.62 -11.03 -3.78
C VAL A 529 -22.08 -11.46 -3.69
N ARG A 530 -22.59 -11.54 -2.46
CA ARG A 530 -23.94 -12.01 -2.17
C ARG A 530 -24.46 -11.41 -0.88
N ASP A 531 -25.72 -10.99 -0.88
CA ASP A 531 -26.41 -10.65 0.36
C ASP A 531 -26.80 -11.93 1.12
N TRP A 532 -25.99 -12.27 2.13
CA TRP A 532 -26.25 -13.35 3.07
C TRP A 532 -26.80 -12.84 4.42
N TRP A 533 -26.98 -11.53 4.55
CA TRP A 533 -27.52 -10.89 5.75
C TRP A 533 -29.05 -10.92 5.74
N THR A 534 -29.64 -10.70 6.92
CA THR A 534 -30.99 -10.13 6.97
C THR A 534 -30.87 -8.62 7.05
N LYS A 535 -31.88 -7.89 6.54
CA LYS A 535 -31.86 -6.43 6.61
C LYS A 535 -31.61 -5.89 8.03
N ALA A 536 -32.28 -6.46 9.03
CA ALA A 536 -32.13 -6.03 10.42
C ALA A 536 -30.70 -6.28 10.96
N ASP A 537 -30.09 -7.43 10.61
CA ASP A 537 -28.72 -7.74 11.01
C ASP A 537 -27.71 -6.82 10.32
N TYR A 538 -27.91 -6.53 9.02
CA TYR A 538 -27.04 -5.62 8.27
C TYR A 538 -27.13 -4.18 8.78
N ASP A 539 -28.35 -3.68 9.04
CA ASP A 539 -28.54 -2.34 9.65
C ASP A 539 -27.84 -2.26 11.01
N ALA A 540 -27.88 -3.35 11.79
CA ALA A 540 -27.24 -3.45 13.09
C ALA A 540 -25.70 -3.56 12.99
N PHE A 541 -25.18 -4.22 11.96
CA PHE A 541 -23.76 -4.28 11.60
C PHE A 541 -23.24 -2.90 11.20
N GLN A 542 -23.89 -2.25 10.24
CA GLN A 542 -23.54 -0.92 9.75
C GLN A 542 -23.50 0.12 10.88
N LYS A 543 -24.48 0.08 11.79
CA LYS A 543 -24.48 0.97 12.97
C LYS A 543 -23.28 0.77 13.88
N ARG A 544 -22.82 -0.48 14.07
CA ARG A 544 -21.65 -0.78 14.92
C ARG A 544 -20.36 -0.41 14.22
N ALA A 545 -20.22 -0.74 12.94
CA ALA A 545 -19.07 -0.36 12.13
C ALA A 545 -18.89 1.16 12.10
N ALA A 546 -19.96 1.91 11.82
CA ALA A 546 -19.94 3.38 11.76
C ALA A 546 -19.53 4.07 13.08
N ALA A 547 -19.59 3.37 14.23
CA ALA A 547 -19.14 3.92 15.51
C ALA A 547 -17.61 4.04 15.61
N PHE A 548 -16.85 3.28 14.81
CA PHE A 548 -15.40 3.33 14.79
C PHE A 548 -14.87 4.66 14.26
N ALA A 549 -15.54 5.25 13.26
CA ALA A 549 -15.10 6.51 12.67
C ALA A 549 -14.94 7.65 13.70
N PRO A 550 -15.99 8.10 14.42
CA PRO A 550 -15.83 9.14 15.43
C PRO A 550 -14.94 8.72 16.61
N TYR A 551 -14.85 7.41 16.90
CA TYR A 551 -13.97 6.89 17.95
C TYR A 551 -12.49 7.09 17.61
N TYR A 552 -12.09 6.86 16.35
CA TYR A 552 -10.70 7.04 15.91
C TYR A 552 -10.37 8.50 15.56
N SER A 553 -11.35 9.30 15.09
CA SER A 553 -11.13 10.73 14.79
C SER A 553 -10.71 11.60 15.98
N ARG A 554 -10.72 11.08 17.22
CA ARG A 554 -10.26 11.81 18.41
C ARG A 554 -8.74 11.85 18.56
N TYR A 555 -8.00 11.00 17.85
CA TYR A 555 -6.55 10.91 18.00
C TYR A 555 -5.87 12.04 17.23
N GLU A 556 -5.21 12.93 17.98
CA GLU A 556 -4.27 13.92 17.43
C GLU A 556 -2.89 13.27 17.28
N LEU A 557 -2.40 13.21 16.03
CA LEU A 557 -1.17 12.50 15.65
C LEU A 557 0.01 13.46 15.43
N ALA A 558 -0.28 14.69 15.03
CA ALA A 558 0.63 15.83 15.03
C ALA A 558 -0.16 17.10 15.37
N PRO A 559 0.47 18.22 15.74
CA PRO A 559 -0.24 19.45 16.12
C PRO A 559 -1.26 19.89 15.06
N GLY A 560 -2.55 19.85 15.41
CA GLY A 560 -3.67 20.19 14.54
C GLY A 560 -3.99 19.15 13.45
N GLN A 561 -3.34 17.98 13.45
CA GLN A 561 -3.57 16.89 12.52
C GLN A 561 -4.15 15.69 13.27
N TYR A 562 -5.38 15.34 12.90
CA TYR A 562 -6.15 14.26 13.52
C TYR A 562 -6.25 13.08 12.57
N GLU A 563 -6.38 11.90 13.15
CA GLU A 563 -6.66 10.67 12.42
C GLU A 563 -7.95 10.80 11.60
N ASN A 564 -7.93 10.35 10.34
CA ASN A 564 -9.14 10.27 9.54
C ASN A 564 -9.89 8.99 9.87
N GLY A 565 -10.67 9.03 10.95
CA GLY A 565 -11.47 7.90 11.42
C GLY A 565 -12.40 7.27 10.37
N LYS A 566 -12.89 8.03 9.39
CA LYS A 566 -13.73 7.48 8.31
C LYS A 566 -12.90 6.62 7.35
N LEU A 567 -11.70 7.09 7.00
CA LEU A 567 -10.76 6.35 6.16
C LEU A 567 -10.28 5.07 6.85
N VAL A 568 -9.92 5.16 8.13
CA VAL A 568 -9.29 4.05 8.84
C VAL A 568 -10.24 3.04 9.47
N MET A 569 -11.55 3.21 9.24
CA MET A 569 -12.60 2.48 9.94
C MET A 569 -12.52 0.96 9.76
N ASN A 570 -12.27 0.48 8.54
CA ASN A 570 -12.26 -0.95 8.24
C ASN A 570 -11.06 -1.64 8.92
N GLU A 571 -9.88 -1.04 8.80
CA GLU A 571 -8.65 -1.51 9.44
C GLU A 571 -8.75 -1.46 10.97
N ALA A 572 -9.34 -0.40 11.52
CA ALA A 572 -9.61 -0.28 12.96
C ALA A 572 -10.54 -1.38 13.49
N ILE A 573 -11.55 -1.78 12.71
CA ILE A 573 -12.42 -2.92 13.02
C ILE A 573 -11.61 -4.20 13.07
N ALA A 574 -10.73 -4.41 12.08
CA ALA A 574 -9.89 -5.59 12.00
C ALA A 574 -8.86 -5.66 13.15
N ASP A 575 -8.23 -4.54 13.50
CA ASP A 575 -7.34 -4.41 14.66
C ASP A 575 -8.02 -4.77 15.97
N CYS A 576 -9.20 -4.19 16.22
CA CYS A 576 -9.97 -4.47 17.42
C CYS A 576 -10.43 -5.94 17.47
N GLY A 577 -10.85 -6.49 16.32
CA GLY A 577 -11.23 -7.90 16.21
C GLY A 577 -10.07 -8.84 16.51
N GLY A 578 -8.91 -8.61 15.89
CA GLY A 578 -7.71 -9.42 16.07
C GLY A 578 -7.16 -9.36 17.50
N LEU A 579 -7.02 -8.16 18.06
CA LEU A 579 -6.57 -7.98 19.44
C LEU A 579 -7.53 -8.62 20.45
N SER A 580 -8.83 -8.47 20.23
CA SER A 580 -9.85 -9.06 21.10
C SER A 580 -9.81 -10.58 21.05
N ALA A 581 -9.62 -11.20 19.88
CA ALA A 581 -9.50 -12.64 19.76
C ALA A 581 -8.23 -13.18 20.46
N ALA A 582 -7.09 -12.53 20.26
CA ALA A 582 -5.84 -12.88 20.93
C ALA A 582 -5.94 -12.74 22.46
N THR A 583 -6.64 -11.71 22.94
CA THR A 583 -6.94 -11.48 24.36
C THR A 583 -7.74 -12.63 24.97
N GLU A 584 -8.71 -13.17 24.24
CA GLU A 584 -9.52 -14.31 24.71
C GLU A 584 -8.70 -15.60 24.80
N ILE A 585 -7.79 -15.83 23.86
CA ILE A 585 -6.84 -16.97 23.92
C ILE A 585 -5.94 -16.84 25.16
N ALA A 586 -5.49 -15.63 25.47
CA ALA A 586 -4.66 -15.33 26.64
C ALA A 586 -5.45 -15.23 27.97
N ALA A 587 -6.78 -15.37 27.94
CA ALA A 587 -7.62 -15.11 29.10
C ALA A 587 -7.27 -16.03 30.28
N GLY A 588 -7.32 -15.48 31.50
CA GLY A 588 -7.05 -16.21 32.73
C GLY A 588 -5.58 -16.17 33.19
N ASP A 589 -4.65 -15.68 32.36
CA ASP A 589 -3.25 -15.45 32.73
C ASP A 589 -2.88 -13.97 32.55
N LYS A 590 -2.72 -13.25 33.68
CA LYS A 590 -2.38 -11.83 33.68
C LYS A 590 -1.02 -11.55 33.04
N THR A 591 -0.04 -12.44 33.21
CA THR A 591 1.31 -12.25 32.66
C THR A 591 1.30 -12.41 31.15
N VAL A 592 0.60 -13.43 30.63
CA VAL A 592 0.44 -13.62 29.17
C VAL A 592 -0.28 -12.41 28.55
N LEU A 593 -1.32 -11.89 29.20
CA LEU A 593 -2.02 -10.67 28.74
C LEU A 593 -1.10 -9.45 28.70
N GLN A 594 -0.29 -9.23 29.75
CA GLN A 594 0.65 -8.11 29.77
C GLN A 594 1.70 -8.20 28.66
N ASP A 595 2.25 -9.40 28.43
CA ASP A 595 3.19 -9.64 27.33
C ASP A 595 2.53 -9.41 25.96
N LEU A 596 1.29 -9.87 25.78
CA LEU A 596 0.50 -9.67 24.56
C LEU A 596 0.31 -8.18 24.26
N TYR A 597 -0.20 -7.41 25.21
CA TYR A 597 -0.46 -5.99 24.99
C TYR A 597 0.83 -5.21 24.74
N ARG A 598 1.92 -5.52 25.46
CA ARG A 598 3.23 -4.91 25.20
C ARG A 598 3.75 -5.23 23.80
N ASN A 599 3.67 -6.48 23.35
CA ASN A 599 4.17 -6.83 22.02
C ASN A 599 3.28 -6.24 20.92
N PHE A 600 1.97 -6.20 21.10
CA PHE A 600 1.03 -5.51 20.21
C PHE A 600 1.42 -4.03 20.05
N ALA A 601 1.68 -3.34 21.16
CA ALA A 601 2.18 -1.96 21.10
C ALA A 601 3.53 -1.87 20.40
N SER A 602 4.42 -2.83 20.64
CA SER A 602 5.79 -2.85 20.11
C SER A 602 5.83 -2.99 18.59
N ILE A 603 5.07 -3.91 18.01
CA ILE A 603 5.12 -4.19 16.55
C ILE A 603 4.69 -3.00 15.70
N PHE A 604 3.85 -2.11 16.24
CA PHE A 604 3.36 -0.90 15.55
C PHE A 604 4.19 0.35 15.84
N ALA A 605 5.35 0.23 16.49
CA ALA A 605 6.26 1.35 16.65
C ALA A 605 6.68 1.90 15.27
N SER A 606 6.38 3.18 15.00
CA SER A 606 6.69 3.83 13.73
C SER A 606 7.17 5.28 13.89
N LYS A 607 7.92 5.73 12.88
CA LYS A 607 8.41 7.10 12.69
C LYS A 607 8.29 7.44 11.21
N TYR A 608 7.93 8.68 10.90
CA TYR A 608 7.80 9.17 9.53
C TYR A 608 8.49 10.52 9.37
N THR A 609 8.87 10.86 8.14
CA THR A 609 9.10 12.25 7.75
C THR A 609 7.77 13.00 7.80
N ASP A 610 7.80 14.31 8.05
CA ASP A 610 6.58 15.13 8.08
C ASP A 610 5.82 15.05 6.75
N GLN A 611 6.55 14.97 5.64
CA GLN A 611 5.99 14.82 4.30
C GLN A 611 5.25 13.51 4.13
N LEU A 612 5.82 12.39 4.58
CA LEU A 612 5.16 11.09 4.47
C LEU A 612 3.96 11.02 5.41
N LEU A 613 4.08 11.48 6.66
CA LEU A 613 2.95 11.51 7.60
C LEU A 613 1.75 12.25 7.02
N HIS A 614 1.98 13.40 6.37
CA HIS A 614 0.90 14.12 5.71
C HIS A 614 0.20 13.30 4.62
N GLN A 615 0.95 12.52 3.84
CA GLN A 615 0.36 11.65 2.82
C GLN A 615 -0.42 10.49 3.44
N LEU A 616 0.12 9.85 4.48
CA LEU A 616 -0.52 8.71 5.14
C LEU A 616 -1.89 9.10 5.72
N LEU A 617 -1.99 10.22 6.44
CA LEU A 617 -3.25 10.70 7.02
C LEU A 617 -4.37 10.97 6.00
N MET A 618 -4.02 11.14 4.73
CA MET A 618 -4.97 11.42 3.65
C MET A 618 -5.25 10.21 2.78
N LEU A 619 -4.33 9.26 2.69
CA LEU A 619 -4.32 8.21 1.67
C LEU A 619 -4.32 6.78 2.23
N ASP A 620 -3.75 6.58 3.42
CA ASP A 620 -3.59 5.26 4.01
C ASP A 620 -4.83 4.86 4.80
N PRO A 621 -5.49 3.73 4.50
CA PRO A 621 -6.61 3.23 5.29
C PRO A 621 -6.19 2.66 6.66
N HIS A 622 -4.91 2.55 6.99
CA HIS A 622 -4.49 2.02 8.29
C HIS A 622 -4.41 3.12 9.36
N PRO A 623 -4.90 2.89 10.60
CA PRO A 623 -4.67 3.82 11.69
C PRO A 623 -3.19 3.94 11.99
N GLU A 624 -2.73 5.14 12.31
CA GLU A 624 -1.33 5.37 12.66
C GLU A 624 -0.99 4.76 14.02
N GLY A 625 0.29 4.39 14.23
CA GLY A 625 0.71 3.52 15.35
C GLY A 625 0.12 3.87 16.72
N ARG A 626 0.04 5.16 17.07
CA ARG A 626 -0.58 5.61 18.33
C ARG A 626 -2.10 5.39 18.37
N ALA A 627 -2.82 5.76 17.29
CA ALA A 627 -4.26 5.55 17.18
C ALA A 627 -4.61 4.07 17.08
N ARG A 628 -3.83 3.30 16.30
CA ARG A 628 -3.94 1.84 16.16
C ARG A 628 -3.87 1.13 17.51
N VAL A 629 -2.79 1.38 18.25
CA VAL A 629 -2.52 0.70 19.51
C VAL A 629 -3.46 1.18 20.62
N ASN A 630 -3.51 2.49 20.87
CA ASN A 630 -4.31 3.00 21.99
C ASN A 630 -5.82 2.86 21.72
N GLY A 631 -6.25 3.01 20.46
CA GLY A 631 -7.63 2.83 20.05
C GLY A 631 -8.14 1.41 20.35
N ALA A 632 -7.37 0.40 19.92
CA ALA A 632 -7.73 -1.00 20.11
C ALA A 632 -7.61 -1.46 21.57
N LEU A 633 -6.59 -1.01 22.31
CA LEU A 633 -6.43 -1.36 23.73
C LEU A 633 -7.55 -0.76 24.59
N SER A 634 -7.91 0.52 24.36
CA SER A 634 -8.97 1.19 25.12
C SER A 634 -10.37 0.59 24.86
N SER A 635 -10.57 -0.12 23.74
CA SER A 635 -11.81 -0.85 23.44
C SER A 635 -11.83 -2.28 23.99
N THR A 636 -10.69 -2.80 24.46
CA THR A 636 -10.52 -4.20 24.91
C THR A 636 -10.66 -4.34 26.43
N ASP A 637 -11.70 -5.03 26.91
CA ASP A 637 -12.00 -5.11 28.35
C ASP A 637 -10.88 -5.78 29.17
N GLY A 638 -10.20 -6.78 28.60
CA GLY A 638 -9.09 -7.49 29.26
C GLY A 638 -7.91 -6.56 29.62
N PHE A 639 -7.73 -5.46 28.88
CA PHE A 639 -6.68 -4.47 29.12
C PHE A 639 -6.87 -3.76 30.47
N TYR A 640 -8.12 -3.44 30.81
CA TYR A 640 -8.47 -2.77 32.07
C TYR A 640 -8.08 -3.61 33.29
N GLY A 641 -8.33 -4.92 33.25
CA GLY A 641 -7.93 -5.83 34.31
C GLY A 641 -6.42 -6.06 34.39
N ALA A 642 -5.75 -6.13 33.23
CA ALA A 642 -4.31 -6.38 33.15
C ALA A 642 -3.47 -5.20 33.70
N TYR A 643 -3.90 -3.96 33.44
CA TYR A 643 -3.17 -2.73 33.81
C TYR A 643 -3.84 -1.89 34.90
N GLY A 644 -5.02 -2.30 35.37
CA GLY A 644 -5.77 -1.58 36.40
C GLY A 644 -6.20 -0.19 35.95
N ILE A 645 -6.73 -0.09 34.73
CA ILE A 645 -7.22 1.16 34.14
C ILE A 645 -8.54 1.55 34.82
N THR A 646 -8.64 2.81 35.23
CA THR A 646 -9.73 3.38 36.02
C THR A 646 -10.13 4.76 35.49
N ASP A 647 -11.28 5.26 35.94
CA ASP A 647 -11.73 6.62 35.61
C ASP A 647 -10.66 7.65 36.00
N GLY A 648 -10.29 8.52 35.05
CA GLY A 648 -9.21 9.51 35.20
C GLY A 648 -7.88 9.13 34.53
N ASP A 649 -7.66 7.87 34.17
CA ASP A 649 -6.50 7.45 33.38
C ASP A 649 -6.68 7.82 31.89
N GLY A 650 -5.62 8.23 31.19
CA GLY A 650 -5.72 8.66 29.78
C GLY A 650 -6.18 7.58 28.80
N MET A 651 -5.95 6.30 29.11
CA MET A 651 -6.42 5.15 28.32
C MET A 651 -7.86 4.73 28.64
N TYR A 652 -8.51 5.35 29.63
CA TYR A 652 -9.87 4.99 30.05
C TYR A 652 -10.92 5.50 29.05
N ILE A 653 -11.74 4.56 28.56
CA ILE A 653 -12.99 4.84 27.87
C ILE A 653 -14.11 4.13 28.63
N ALA A 654 -15.20 4.86 28.92
CA ALA A 654 -16.36 4.28 29.57
C ALA A 654 -16.92 3.13 28.74
N GLU A 655 -17.36 2.05 29.39
CA GLU A 655 -17.75 0.80 28.71
C GLU A 655 -18.76 0.99 27.57
N LYS A 656 -19.75 1.88 27.78
CA LYS A 656 -20.78 2.22 26.78
C LYS A 656 -20.26 2.94 25.54
N ASP A 657 -19.08 3.56 25.64
CA ASP A 657 -18.46 4.38 24.58
C ASP A 657 -17.31 3.62 23.88
N ARG A 658 -17.02 2.38 24.30
CA ARG A 658 -16.07 1.49 23.62
C ARG A 658 -16.70 0.93 22.35
N VAL A 659 -15.91 0.88 21.27
CA VAL A 659 -16.32 0.25 20.01
C VAL A 659 -16.10 -1.25 20.06
N LYS A 660 -17.09 -2.04 19.62
CA LYS A 660 -17.05 -3.51 19.56
C LYS A 660 -17.87 -4.02 18.39
N LEU A 661 -17.36 -5.03 17.68
CA LEU A 661 -18.06 -5.66 16.55
C LEU A 661 -18.14 -7.19 16.69
N TRP A 662 -16.99 -7.88 16.67
CA TRP A 662 -16.87 -9.34 16.65
C TRP A 662 -16.68 -10.01 18.00
#